data_AF-A0A0A2T7D0-F1
#
_entry.id   AF-A0A0A2T7D0-F1
#
_cell.length_a   1.000
_cell.length_b   1.000
_cell.length_c   1.000
_cell.angle_alpha   90.00
_cell.angle_beta   90.00
_cell.angle_gamma   90.00
#
_symmetry.space_group_name_H-M   'P 1'
#
loop_
_entity.id
_entity.type
_entity.pdbx_description
1 polymer ?
#
loop_
_entity_poly.entity_id
_entity_poly.type
_entity_poly.pdbx_seq_one_letter_code
_entity_poly.pdbx_strand_id
1 'polypeptide(L)'
;MKKNELMVLLDKYLIDKSEEEKQYTYIKGILIKKHGEKIYDIFNSLVNSENNEEINFEIFKNIFLTIWEEIKCTALSYTALPESATTKFLVSLACALFSEKGKTSLSLIEVIQLLMPSLIFGESPEIHTPKDWRWQSGSASKISTLSFQENCNRTTVVIKFLKTHIISDNGQYIIPLWALNSLGTEEINMLVHNYYFENDPNLPSSISDSEFKRLSTHNSLTKNLIIHYESMQNIAQDKTTLLGQLHLLYNSLFYNSKDGIGTEEIAGSGVEKAIRNFFEYYNKLQKSSPFTLDDKLTESLNKLRNCIGEYLPGERPIGPLETCMLLRKNSLHQAMLGKEVQLAGIGLRETDSKEFIEKLKIEFSTTLDKLNESIETGMIEGYDHLPLTKKLFESCNIKFTGYSFQSLVNLIKDLPEIEIEKILLGNEVHIKNWGKTIKKLENLIILFTELTPTKIETLCKHLLEYLKEYLNKAEYLYFLLTMTNEEMQKVIFKHLINKENLLINEGVEKGLLDLLLPISLLFELTWNQFSEEEKLLILGNKNNPRGNTILHSSVTYPGTLQIVLKYLTPNRMKGNSYFTLNKNLDNLIHLAAPYPESLEMIFNWLPEEEHLNAIKSINIVKNTPLHIAIKNLDSLKIILKRIPLHELKDILFLSNACNETPFGLACENNNLKIILKLFLENDRLDLLKQYNKKTGNIFLEDYAFCNSNKIPLFLNLLPKNQRLDLIKTPFEDGNTFFHIYAHNPAAINYLFEEFPVTQAFTLFTRVIQRTRDTVFHKAVNNPAALKILFDKITCEEYLKILNLSNRYSHSFVEYALKRNFDSFIYIWQRTPKEHMSELIKNIQQDFFEILFQNDQLDQKNTCQKLGEFLISEKIVLPQFIEVLNHQESSKFFELKKAINKQFGDPCDVLYNFTLNRR
;
A
#
# COMPACT_ATOMS: atom_id res chain seq x y z
N MET A 1 -15.77 -38.10 -56.27
CA MET A 1 -16.37 -36.77 -56.07
C MET A 1 -16.17 -35.90 -57.28
N LYS A 2 -17.27 -35.44 -57.88
CA LYS A 2 -17.26 -34.56 -59.05
C LYS A 2 -16.74 -33.16 -58.69
N LYS A 3 -15.96 -32.55 -59.58
CA LYS A 3 -15.42 -31.19 -59.39
C LYS A 3 -16.51 -30.15 -59.11
N ASN A 4 -17.66 -30.25 -59.77
CA ASN A 4 -18.79 -29.34 -59.56
C ASN A 4 -19.34 -29.39 -58.11
N GLU A 5 -19.34 -30.57 -57.48
CA GLU A 5 -19.80 -30.70 -56.09
C GLU A 5 -18.81 -30.08 -55.11
N LEU A 6 -17.50 -30.22 -55.38
CA LEU A 6 -16.46 -29.55 -54.58
C LEU A 6 -16.54 -28.03 -54.73
N MET A 7 -16.83 -27.52 -55.94
CA MET A 7 -17.02 -26.09 -56.18
C MET A 7 -18.18 -25.50 -55.40
N VAL A 8 -19.32 -26.18 -55.34
CA VAL A 8 -20.48 -25.73 -54.54
C VAL A 8 -20.11 -25.61 -53.06
N LEU A 9 -19.32 -26.54 -52.52
CA LEU A 9 -18.84 -26.45 -51.14
C LEU A 9 -17.84 -25.31 -50.94
N LEU A 10 -16.97 -25.05 -51.92
CA LEU A 10 -16.00 -23.96 -51.88
C LEU A 10 -16.65 -22.57 -51.95
N ASP A 11 -17.67 -22.40 -52.79
CA ASP A 11 -18.42 -21.14 -52.88
C ASP A 11 -19.12 -20.82 -51.55
N LYS A 12 -19.72 -21.84 -50.91
CA LYS A 12 -20.28 -21.68 -49.57
C LYS A 12 -19.22 -21.31 -48.54
N TYR A 13 -18.06 -21.95 -48.60
CA TYR A 13 -16.95 -21.66 -47.70
C TYR A 13 -16.45 -20.21 -47.82
N LEU A 14 -16.38 -19.65 -49.04
CA LEU A 14 -16.00 -18.25 -49.24
C LEU A 14 -16.96 -17.28 -48.56
N ILE A 15 -18.27 -17.55 -48.62
CA ILE A 15 -19.30 -16.75 -47.96
C ILE A 15 -19.10 -16.82 -46.45
N ASP A 16 -19.08 -18.03 -45.88
CA ASP A 16 -18.94 -18.26 -44.44
C ASP A 16 -17.64 -17.64 -43.89
N LYS A 17 -16.54 -17.74 -44.64
CA LYS A 17 -15.23 -17.16 -44.28
C LYS A 17 -15.27 -15.64 -44.20
N SER A 18 -15.99 -14.98 -45.12
CA SER A 18 -16.08 -13.51 -45.16
C SER A 18 -16.81 -12.91 -43.94
N GLU A 19 -17.73 -13.67 -43.35
CA GLU A 19 -18.47 -13.27 -42.14
C GLU A 19 -17.66 -13.48 -40.85
N GLU A 20 -16.71 -14.43 -40.85
CA GLU A 20 -15.94 -14.85 -39.67
C GLU A 20 -14.78 -13.88 -39.31
N GLU A 21 -14.27 -13.08 -40.25
CA GLU A 21 -13.04 -12.27 -40.10
C GLU A 21 -13.09 -11.18 -39.00
N LYS A 22 -14.23 -10.95 -38.34
CA LYS A 22 -14.41 -9.90 -37.30
C LYS A 22 -14.48 -10.41 -35.86
N GLN A 23 -14.43 -11.71 -35.62
CA GLN A 23 -14.86 -12.31 -34.34
C GLN A 23 -13.74 -12.70 -33.36
N TYR A 24 -12.46 -12.66 -33.76
CA TYR A 24 -11.35 -13.22 -32.95
C TYR A 24 -10.32 -12.18 -32.50
N THR A 25 -9.52 -12.53 -31.48
CA THR A 25 -8.39 -11.72 -31.01
C THR A 25 -7.39 -11.46 -32.15
N TYR A 26 -6.62 -10.37 -32.04
CA TYR A 26 -5.76 -9.89 -33.12
C TYR A 26 -4.89 -10.99 -33.77
N ILE A 27 -4.24 -11.85 -32.97
CA ILE A 27 -3.33 -12.89 -33.50
C ILE A 27 -4.08 -14.15 -33.94
N LYS A 28 -5.05 -14.61 -33.15
CA LYS A 28 -5.86 -15.78 -33.50
C LYS A 28 -6.64 -15.52 -34.80
N GLY A 29 -7.17 -14.32 -34.99
CA GLY A 29 -7.82 -13.90 -36.23
C GLY A 29 -6.89 -13.91 -37.45
N ILE A 30 -5.65 -13.42 -37.31
CA ILE A 30 -4.65 -13.49 -38.39
C ILE A 30 -4.34 -14.95 -38.76
N LEU A 31 -4.19 -15.83 -37.77
CA LEU A 31 -3.93 -17.25 -37.98
C LEU A 31 -5.09 -17.97 -38.66
N ILE A 32 -6.33 -17.75 -38.19
CA ILE A 32 -7.55 -18.30 -38.80
C ILE A 32 -7.66 -17.85 -40.25
N LYS A 33 -7.45 -16.55 -40.52
CA LYS A 33 -7.49 -16.01 -41.88
C LYS A 33 -6.48 -16.67 -42.80
N LYS A 34 -5.20 -16.70 -42.40
CA LYS A 34 -4.12 -17.30 -43.19
C LYS A 34 -4.30 -18.79 -43.40
N HIS A 35 -4.71 -19.52 -42.37
CA HIS A 35 -5.02 -20.94 -42.50
C HIS A 35 -6.18 -21.13 -43.47
N GLY A 36 -7.25 -20.35 -43.34
CA GLY A 36 -8.39 -20.43 -44.23
C GLY A 36 -8.10 -20.05 -45.68
N GLU A 37 -7.20 -19.10 -45.94
CA GLU A 37 -6.64 -18.81 -47.28
C GLU A 37 -5.89 -20.00 -47.84
N LYS A 38 -4.99 -20.59 -47.05
CA LYS A 38 -4.23 -21.78 -47.43
C LYS A 38 -5.14 -22.97 -47.77
N ILE A 39 -6.17 -23.23 -46.96
CA ILE A 39 -7.15 -24.29 -47.22
C ILE A 39 -7.92 -24.02 -48.53
N TYR A 40 -8.35 -22.78 -48.74
CA TYR A 40 -9.01 -22.40 -50.00
C TYR A 40 -8.11 -22.67 -51.21
N ASP A 41 -6.86 -22.25 -51.16
CA ASP A 41 -5.91 -22.40 -52.26
C ASP A 41 -5.65 -23.88 -52.59
N ILE A 42 -5.51 -24.74 -51.56
CA ILE A 42 -5.34 -26.19 -51.73
C ILE A 42 -6.51 -26.77 -52.53
N PHE A 43 -7.75 -26.54 -52.10
CA PHE A 43 -8.92 -27.15 -52.74
C PHE A 43 -9.29 -26.47 -54.07
N ASN A 44 -9.08 -25.16 -54.21
CA ASN A 44 -9.26 -24.46 -55.47
C ASN A 44 -8.25 -24.96 -56.54
N SER A 45 -7.01 -25.28 -56.15
CA SER A 45 -6.04 -25.89 -57.07
C SER A 45 -6.48 -27.27 -57.58
N LEU A 46 -7.17 -28.06 -56.74
CA LEU A 46 -7.70 -29.37 -57.14
C LEU A 46 -8.82 -29.25 -58.18
N VAL A 47 -9.74 -28.30 -58.00
CA VAL A 47 -10.80 -28.05 -58.99
C VAL A 47 -10.18 -27.66 -60.33
N ASN A 48 -9.19 -26.75 -60.31
CA ASN A 48 -8.58 -26.21 -61.53
C ASN A 48 -7.53 -27.13 -62.17
N SER A 49 -7.32 -28.35 -61.64
CA SER A 49 -6.36 -29.31 -62.19
C SER A 49 -6.82 -29.92 -63.53
N GLU A 50 -5.89 -30.17 -64.46
CA GLU A 50 -6.18 -30.58 -65.85
C GLU A 50 -6.73 -32.01 -66.02
N ASN A 51 -6.68 -32.87 -64.99
CA ASN A 51 -7.09 -34.28 -65.09
C ASN A 51 -8.49 -34.54 -64.49
N ASN A 52 -9.29 -35.37 -65.18
CA ASN A 52 -10.58 -36.00 -64.83
C ASN A 52 -11.68 -35.07 -64.24
N GLU A 53 -12.95 -35.28 -64.62
CA GLU A 53 -14.10 -34.58 -63.99
C GLU A 53 -14.31 -34.99 -62.52
N GLU A 54 -13.68 -36.10 -62.10
CA GLU A 54 -13.80 -36.69 -60.78
C GLU A 54 -12.44 -36.76 -60.06
N ILE A 55 -12.42 -36.35 -58.79
CA ILE A 55 -11.23 -36.33 -57.95
C ILE A 55 -11.17 -37.63 -57.11
N ASN A 56 -10.01 -38.28 -57.09
CA ASN A 56 -9.78 -39.53 -56.36
C ASN A 56 -9.81 -39.31 -54.84
N PHE A 57 -10.53 -40.17 -54.12
CA PHE A 57 -10.61 -40.19 -52.65
C PHE A 57 -9.25 -40.22 -51.94
N GLU A 58 -8.25 -40.90 -52.50
CA GLU A 58 -6.91 -40.97 -51.89
C GLU A 58 -6.19 -39.60 -51.88
N ILE A 59 -6.48 -38.74 -52.84
CA ILE A 59 -5.96 -37.36 -52.87
C ILE A 59 -6.54 -36.58 -51.68
N PHE A 60 -7.85 -36.70 -51.44
CA PHE A 60 -8.49 -36.08 -50.28
C PHE A 60 -7.88 -36.59 -48.97
N LYS A 61 -7.70 -37.91 -48.83
CA LYS A 61 -7.11 -38.51 -47.62
C LYS A 61 -5.71 -37.94 -47.32
N ASN A 62 -4.86 -37.78 -48.34
CA ASN A 62 -3.53 -37.18 -48.18
C ASN A 62 -3.60 -35.70 -47.81
N ILE A 63 -4.56 -34.95 -48.35
CA ILE A 63 -4.78 -33.55 -47.99
C ILE A 63 -5.26 -33.41 -46.55
N PHE A 64 -6.25 -34.20 -46.13
CA PHE A 64 -6.71 -34.22 -44.74
C PHE A 64 -5.58 -34.58 -43.77
N LEU A 65 -4.75 -35.57 -44.10
CA LEU A 65 -3.56 -35.91 -43.31
C LEU A 65 -2.60 -34.72 -43.19
N THR A 66 -2.32 -34.02 -44.30
CA THR A 66 -1.42 -32.87 -44.32
C THR A 66 -1.97 -31.71 -43.47
N ILE A 67 -3.27 -31.40 -43.61
CA ILE A 67 -3.94 -30.38 -42.82
C ILE A 67 -3.89 -30.76 -41.34
N TRP A 68 -4.21 -32.01 -41.01
CA TRP A 68 -4.24 -32.48 -39.63
C TRP A 68 -2.88 -32.44 -38.96
N GLU A 69 -1.83 -32.90 -39.63
CA GLU A 69 -0.46 -32.82 -39.10
C GLU A 69 0.00 -31.39 -38.83
N GLU A 70 -0.57 -30.40 -39.52
CA GLU A 70 -0.30 -28.99 -39.29
C GLU A 70 -1.03 -28.44 -38.06
N ILE A 71 -2.32 -28.76 -37.91
CA ILE A 71 -3.19 -28.10 -36.92
C ILE A 71 -3.42 -28.89 -35.63
N LYS A 72 -3.08 -30.19 -35.57
CA LYS A 72 -3.33 -31.04 -34.40
C LYS A 72 -2.66 -30.49 -33.14
N CYS A 73 -3.38 -30.54 -32.01
CA CYS A 73 -2.95 -30.00 -30.73
C CYS A 73 -2.62 -28.49 -30.75
N THR A 74 -3.23 -27.71 -31.64
CA THR A 74 -3.06 -26.26 -31.72
C THR A 74 -4.40 -25.54 -31.67
N ALA A 75 -4.38 -24.23 -31.48
CA ALA A 75 -5.57 -23.38 -31.46
C ALA A 75 -6.42 -23.40 -32.76
N LEU A 76 -5.94 -24.02 -33.85
CA LEU A 76 -6.70 -24.25 -35.09
C LEU A 76 -7.25 -25.69 -35.23
N SER A 77 -7.01 -26.56 -34.26
CA SER A 77 -7.62 -27.91 -34.25
C SER A 77 -9.15 -27.84 -34.27
N TYR A 78 -9.78 -28.89 -34.81
CA TYR A 78 -11.23 -28.94 -34.97
C TYR A 78 -12.01 -28.83 -33.66
N THR A 79 -11.49 -29.34 -32.53
CA THR A 79 -12.10 -29.20 -31.20
C THR A 79 -11.97 -27.78 -30.63
N ALA A 80 -10.96 -27.02 -31.05
CA ALA A 80 -10.73 -25.64 -30.61
C ALA A 80 -11.52 -24.61 -31.44
N LEU A 81 -11.86 -24.95 -32.68
CA LEU A 81 -12.65 -24.11 -33.60
C LEU A 81 -13.73 -24.93 -34.33
N PRO A 82 -14.64 -25.59 -33.60
CA PRO A 82 -15.62 -26.49 -34.20
C PRO A 82 -16.58 -25.76 -35.14
N GLU A 83 -16.87 -24.50 -34.88
CA GLU A 83 -17.84 -23.69 -35.62
C GLU A 83 -17.23 -22.78 -36.69
N SER A 84 -15.90 -22.81 -36.87
CA SER A 84 -15.25 -21.98 -37.87
C SER A 84 -15.65 -22.36 -39.29
N ALA A 85 -15.61 -21.40 -40.23
CA ALA A 85 -15.91 -21.63 -41.63
C ALA A 85 -15.04 -22.75 -42.20
N THR A 86 -13.75 -22.76 -41.83
CA THR A 86 -12.81 -23.80 -42.28
C THR A 86 -13.18 -25.18 -41.74
N THR A 87 -13.49 -25.31 -40.45
CA THR A 87 -13.92 -26.60 -39.88
C THR A 87 -15.24 -27.06 -40.50
N LYS A 88 -16.23 -26.17 -40.64
CA LYS A 88 -17.53 -26.49 -41.28
C LYS A 88 -17.39 -26.96 -42.72
N PHE A 89 -16.51 -26.31 -43.49
CA PHE A 89 -16.19 -26.72 -44.86
C PHE A 89 -15.56 -28.12 -44.89
N LEU A 90 -14.53 -28.36 -44.08
CA LEU A 90 -13.83 -29.65 -44.03
C LEU A 90 -14.75 -30.79 -43.55
N VAL A 91 -15.61 -30.54 -42.57
CA VAL A 91 -16.63 -31.51 -42.12
C VAL A 91 -17.65 -31.80 -43.22
N SER A 92 -18.14 -30.78 -43.92
CA SER A 92 -19.09 -30.95 -45.02
C SER A 92 -18.49 -31.74 -46.17
N LEU A 93 -17.23 -31.46 -46.50
CA LEU A 93 -16.46 -32.20 -47.50
C LEU A 93 -16.26 -33.66 -47.09
N ALA A 94 -15.84 -33.91 -45.84
CA ALA A 94 -15.67 -35.27 -45.33
C ALA A 94 -16.98 -36.07 -45.39
N CYS A 95 -18.12 -35.47 -45.01
CA CYS A 95 -19.44 -36.11 -45.11
C CYS A 95 -19.86 -36.41 -46.57
N ALA A 96 -19.53 -35.52 -47.51
CA ALA A 96 -19.85 -35.70 -48.93
C ALA A 96 -19.06 -36.86 -49.55
N LEU A 97 -17.76 -36.95 -49.28
CA LEU A 97 -16.87 -37.99 -49.83
C LEU A 97 -17.31 -39.43 -49.51
N PHE A 98 -17.95 -39.61 -48.36
CA PHE A 98 -18.44 -40.92 -47.94
C PHE A 98 -19.86 -41.26 -48.45
N SER A 99 -20.61 -40.27 -48.93
CA SER A 99 -21.97 -40.47 -49.46
C SER A 99 -21.97 -41.09 -50.87
N GLU A 100 -20.89 -40.96 -51.63
CA GLU A 100 -20.76 -41.49 -52.99
C GLU A 100 -20.44 -42.99 -53.08
N LYS A 101 -19.97 -43.64 -52.00
CA LYS A 101 -19.49 -45.04 -52.05
C LYS A 101 -20.59 -46.12 -51.98
N GLY A 102 -21.87 -45.75 -52.01
CA GLY A 102 -22.98 -46.73 -51.95
C GLY A 102 -23.08 -47.54 -50.66
N LYS A 103 -22.33 -47.18 -49.61
CA LYS A 103 -22.46 -47.78 -48.27
C LYS A 103 -23.78 -47.32 -47.65
N THR A 104 -24.62 -48.28 -47.25
CA THR A 104 -25.93 -48.04 -46.61
C THR A 104 -25.82 -47.57 -45.15
N SER A 105 -24.68 -47.78 -44.50
CA SER A 105 -24.40 -47.31 -43.14
C SER A 105 -23.04 -46.62 -43.07
N LEU A 106 -23.04 -45.30 -42.92
CA LEU A 106 -21.83 -44.53 -42.63
C LEU A 106 -21.62 -44.47 -41.11
N SER A 107 -20.40 -44.71 -40.62
CA SER A 107 -20.08 -44.50 -39.21
C SER A 107 -19.56 -43.09 -38.95
N LEU A 108 -19.87 -42.53 -37.78
CA LEU A 108 -19.29 -41.25 -37.33
C LEU A 108 -17.76 -41.35 -37.23
N ILE A 109 -17.25 -42.53 -36.83
CA ILE A 109 -15.82 -42.83 -36.71
C ILE A 109 -15.10 -42.63 -38.04
N GLU A 110 -15.63 -43.14 -39.15
CA GLU A 110 -14.98 -43.00 -40.47
C GLU A 110 -14.80 -41.53 -40.86
N VAL A 111 -15.79 -40.67 -40.57
CA VAL A 111 -15.70 -39.22 -40.83
C VAL A 111 -14.67 -38.57 -39.91
N ILE A 112 -14.68 -38.92 -38.63
CA ILE A 112 -13.74 -38.40 -37.64
C ILE A 112 -12.30 -38.85 -37.93
N GLN A 113 -12.08 -40.10 -38.34
CA GLN A 113 -10.76 -40.62 -38.73
C GLN A 113 -10.26 -40.00 -40.05
N LEU A 114 -11.15 -39.61 -40.96
CA LEU A 114 -10.75 -38.85 -42.13
C LEU A 114 -10.29 -37.44 -41.73
N LEU A 115 -11.02 -36.77 -40.83
CA LEU A 115 -10.66 -35.44 -40.33
C LEU A 115 -9.38 -35.47 -39.48
N MET A 116 -9.27 -36.43 -38.57
CA MET A 116 -8.20 -36.56 -37.58
C MET A 116 -7.52 -37.94 -37.68
N PRO A 117 -6.68 -38.17 -38.72
CA PRO A 117 -6.11 -39.50 -38.99
C PRO A 117 -5.20 -40.09 -37.91
N SER A 118 -4.70 -39.28 -36.97
CA SER A 118 -3.88 -39.79 -35.85
C SER A 118 -4.71 -40.35 -34.69
N LEU A 119 -6.04 -40.21 -34.72
CA LEU A 119 -6.89 -40.72 -33.66
C LEU A 119 -7.02 -42.24 -33.75
N ILE A 120 -6.77 -42.88 -32.61
CA ILE A 120 -6.88 -44.32 -32.44
C ILE A 120 -8.20 -44.61 -31.72
N PHE A 121 -9.02 -45.50 -32.29
CA PHE A 121 -10.27 -45.99 -31.69
C PHE A 121 -10.11 -47.50 -31.38
N GLY A 122 -10.64 -47.97 -30.25
CA GLY A 122 -10.57 -49.39 -29.85
C GLY A 122 -11.41 -50.34 -30.73
N GLU A 123 -11.12 -51.65 -30.64
CA GLU A 123 -11.76 -52.73 -31.44
C GLU A 123 -13.28 -52.87 -31.20
N SER A 124 -13.79 -52.37 -30.07
CA SER A 124 -15.21 -52.28 -29.76
C SER A 124 -15.44 -50.96 -29.03
N PRO A 125 -15.75 -49.87 -29.74
CA PRO A 125 -15.95 -48.57 -29.13
C PRO A 125 -17.34 -48.45 -28.46
N GLU A 126 -17.99 -49.59 -28.18
CA GLU A 126 -19.09 -49.68 -27.23
C GLU A 126 -18.55 -49.20 -25.89
N ILE A 127 -18.92 -47.97 -25.54
CA ILE A 127 -18.43 -47.26 -24.37
C ILE A 127 -18.62 -48.17 -23.16
N HIS A 128 -17.53 -48.49 -22.46
CA HIS A 128 -17.58 -49.10 -21.16
C HIS A 128 -18.44 -48.22 -20.28
N THR A 129 -19.66 -48.68 -20.00
CA THR A 129 -20.53 -48.09 -19.01
C THR A 129 -20.07 -48.63 -17.67
N PRO A 130 -19.43 -47.83 -16.80
CA PRO A 130 -19.07 -48.32 -15.48
C PRO A 130 -20.36 -48.76 -14.77
N LYS A 131 -20.34 -49.94 -14.15
CA LYS A 131 -21.51 -50.57 -13.52
C LYS A 131 -22.19 -49.71 -12.44
N ASP A 132 -21.51 -48.68 -11.95
CA ASP A 132 -21.90 -47.84 -10.82
C ASP A 132 -22.48 -46.45 -11.22
N TRP A 133 -22.85 -46.27 -12.49
CA TRP A 133 -23.40 -45.01 -12.98
C TRP A 133 -24.78 -44.71 -12.37
N ARG A 134 -24.90 -43.60 -11.61
CA ARG A 134 -26.17 -43.13 -11.04
C ARG A 134 -27.14 -42.50 -12.05
N TRP A 135 -26.71 -42.27 -13.30
CA TRP A 135 -27.52 -41.66 -14.34
C TRP A 135 -28.02 -42.72 -15.34
N GLN A 136 -29.25 -43.19 -15.14
CA GLN A 136 -29.92 -44.18 -16.00
C GLN A 136 -30.82 -43.53 -17.06
N SER A 137 -30.45 -42.35 -17.58
CA SER A 137 -31.15 -41.78 -18.72
C SER A 137 -30.59 -42.40 -20.00
N GLY A 138 -31.46 -43.10 -20.74
CA GLY A 138 -31.17 -43.82 -21.99
C GLY A 138 -30.85 -42.93 -23.19
N SER A 139 -30.02 -41.89 -23.00
CA SER A 139 -29.69 -40.86 -23.99
C SER A 139 -28.21 -40.44 -24.00
N ALA A 140 -27.47 -40.52 -22.89
CA ALA A 140 -25.99 -40.49 -22.95
C ALA A 140 -25.47 -41.68 -23.78
N SER A 141 -26.23 -42.78 -23.76
CA SER A 141 -26.07 -43.93 -24.65
C SER A 141 -26.44 -43.67 -26.13
N LYS A 142 -26.97 -42.50 -26.50
CA LYS A 142 -27.41 -42.15 -27.87
C LYS A 142 -26.48 -41.17 -28.59
N ILE A 143 -25.65 -40.42 -27.88
CA ILE A 143 -24.48 -39.74 -28.49
C ILE A 143 -23.29 -40.70 -28.58
N SER A 144 -23.26 -41.73 -27.73
CA SER A 144 -22.27 -42.81 -27.74
C SER A 144 -22.49 -43.84 -28.86
N THR A 145 -23.64 -43.85 -29.54
CA THR A 145 -23.78 -44.65 -30.75
C THR A 145 -22.99 -43.94 -31.85
N LEU A 146 -21.79 -44.42 -32.12
CA LEU A 146 -20.88 -43.98 -33.18
C LEU A 146 -21.42 -44.21 -34.61
N SER A 147 -22.75 -44.32 -34.74
CA SER A 147 -23.55 -44.48 -35.95
C SER A 147 -24.48 -43.28 -36.11
N PHE A 148 -24.60 -42.76 -37.34
CA PHE A 148 -25.59 -41.72 -37.64
C PHE A 148 -27.02 -42.26 -37.40
N GLN A 149 -27.87 -41.45 -36.75
CA GLN A 149 -29.30 -41.75 -36.65
C GLN A 149 -29.97 -41.64 -38.03
N GLU A 150 -31.05 -42.40 -38.27
CA GLU A 150 -31.85 -42.28 -39.49
C GLU A 150 -32.38 -40.83 -39.64
N ASN A 151 -32.21 -40.24 -40.82
CA ASN A 151 -32.64 -38.87 -41.18
C ASN A 151 -31.94 -37.70 -40.44
N CYS A 152 -30.76 -37.89 -39.84
CA CYS A 152 -30.01 -36.78 -39.23
C CYS A 152 -29.13 -35.98 -40.21
N ASN A 153 -28.89 -34.69 -39.92
CA ASN A 153 -27.89 -33.89 -40.63
C ASN A 153 -26.48 -34.27 -40.16
N ARG A 154 -25.76 -35.03 -40.98
CA ARG A 154 -24.42 -35.58 -40.66
C ARG A 154 -23.41 -34.51 -40.26
N THR A 155 -23.35 -33.39 -40.97
CA THR A 155 -22.46 -32.26 -40.64
C THR A 155 -22.76 -31.73 -39.23
N THR A 156 -24.04 -31.57 -38.89
CA THR A 156 -24.44 -31.07 -37.56
C THR A 156 -24.05 -32.03 -36.44
N VAL A 157 -24.15 -33.34 -36.68
CA VAL A 157 -23.74 -34.38 -35.72
C VAL A 157 -22.22 -34.35 -35.49
N VAL A 158 -21.41 -34.21 -36.54
CA VAL A 158 -19.95 -34.12 -36.42
C VAL A 158 -19.53 -32.83 -35.70
N ILE A 159 -20.16 -31.69 -36.00
CA ILE A 159 -19.87 -30.43 -35.30
C ILE A 159 -20.24 -30.53 -33.82
N LYS A 160 -21.40 -31.11 -33.50
CA LYS A 160 -21.80 -31.40 -32.11
C LYS A 160 -20.79 -32.30 -31.40
N PHE A 161 -20.27 -33.31 -32.09
CA PHE A 161 -19.21 -34.17 -31.56
C PHE A 161 -17.96 -33.35 -31.22
N LEU A 162 -17.46 -32.51 -32.14
CA LEU A 162 -16.29 -31.67 -31.90
C LEU A 162 -16.48 -30.67 -30.74
N LYS A 163 -17.71 -30.16 -30.51
CA LYS A 163 -18.04 -29.25 -29.39
C LYS A 163 -18.15 -29.92 -28.03
N THR A 164 -18.29 -31.24 -28.00
CA THR A 164 -18.52 -32.02 -26.78
C THR A 164 -17.27 -32.81 -26.36
N HIS A 165 -16.14 -32.56 -27.01
CA HIS A 165 -14.89 -33.28 -26.80
C HIS A 165 -13.70 -32.31 -26.82
N ILE A 166 -12.67 -32.65 -26.04
CA ILE A 166 -11.33 -32.09 -26.21
C ILE A 166 -10.41 -33.13 -26.83
N ILE A 167 -9.32 -32.69 -27.44
CA ILE A 167 -8.27 -33.60 -27.90
C ILE A 167 -7.15 -33.75 -26.86
N SER A 168 -6.59 -34.95 -26.74
CA SER A 168 -5.40 -35.21 -25.94
C SER A 168 -4.21 -34.31 -26.29
N ASP A 169 -3.30 -34.11 -25.35
CA ASP A 169 -2.11 -33.28 -25.54
C ASP A 169 -1.19 -33.83 -26.66
N ASN A 170 -1.21 -35.16 -26.88
CA ASN A 170 -0.43 -35.83 -27.93
C ASN A 170 -1.21 -36.01 -29.26
N GLY A 171 -2.51 -35.69 -29.30
CA GLY A 171 -3.34 -35.77 -30.49
C GLY A 171 -3.71 -37.19 -30.94
N GLN A 172 -3.59 -38.18 -30.05
CA GLN A 172 -3.85 -39.59 -30.37
C GLN A 172 -5.23 -40.09 -29.94
N TYR A 173 -5.85 -39.43 -28.98
CA TYR A 173 -7.21 -39.72 -28.52
C TYR A 173 -7.98 -38.43 -28.20
N ILE A 174 -9.29 -38.57 -27.97
CA ILE A 174 -10.21 -37.49 -27.61
C ILE A 174 -10.87 -37.81 -26.27
N ILE A 175 -11.27 -36.78 -25.54
CA ILE A 175 -11.85 -36.90 -24.21
C ILE A 175 -13.21 -36.20 -24.22
N PRO A 176 -14.31 -36.91 -23.93
CA PRO A 176 -15.63 -36.32 -23.90
C PRO A 176 -15.85 -35.48 -22.64
N LEU A 177 -16.67 -34.43 -22.73
CA LEU A 177 -17.05 -33.64 -21.54
C LEU A 177 -17.83 -34.45 -20.50
N TRP A 178 -18.59 -35.45 -20.94
CA TRP A 178 -19.31 -36.33 -20.02
C TRP A 178 -18.36 -37.20 -19.17
N ALA A 179 -17.05 -37.26 -19.49
CA ALA A 179 -16.06 -37.91 -18.64
C ALA A 179 -16.04 -37.32 -17.21
N LEU A 180 -16.49 -36.06 -17.05
CA LEU A 180 -16.67 -35.41 -15.74
C LEU A 180 -17.79 -36.03 -14.89
N ASN A 181 -18.62 -36.92 -15.44
CA ASN A 181 -19.60 -37.70 -14.66
C ASN A 181 -18.93 -38.66 -13.66
N SER A 182 -17.64 -38.98 -13.82
CA SER A 182 -16.88 -39.74 -12.81
C SER A 182 -16.52 -38.90 -11.59
N LEU A 183 -16.70 -37.57 -11.63
CA LEU A 183 -16.51 -36.73 -10.46
C LEU A 183 -17.64 -37.01 -9.46
N GLY A 184 -17.26 -37.44 -8.26
CA GLY A 184 -18.21 -37.77 -7.20
C GLY A 184 -18.62 -39.25 -7.09
N THR A 185 -18.01 -40.15 -7.88
CA THR A 185 -18.04 -41.60 -7.60
C THR A 185 -17.00 -41.96 -6.52
N GLU A 186 -17.24 -43.05 -5.78
CA GLU A 186 -16.81 -43.31 -4.38
C GLU A 186 -15.30 -43.46 -4.08
N GLU A 187 -14.40 -42.92 -4.90
CA GLU A 187 -12.96 -42.88 -4.62
C GLU A 187 -12.41 -41.47 -4.76
N ILE A 188 -11.95 -40.91 -3.64
CA ILE A 188 -11.44 -39.53 -3.46
C ILE A 188 -10.13 -39.26 -4.27
N ASN A 189 -9.69 -40.20 -5.11
CA ASN A 189 -8.49 -40.09 -5.95
C ASN A 189 -8.66 -40.69 -7.36
N MET A 190 -9.90 -40.90 -7.84
CA MET A 190 -10.08 -41.42 -9.20
C MET A 190 -9.68 -40.37 -10.24
N LEU A 191 -8.61 -40.69 -10.96
CA LEU A 191 -8.22 -40.04 -12.20
C LEU A 191 -9.37 -40.16 -13.21
N VAL A 192 -9.66 -39.08 -13.96
CA VAL A 192 -10.62 -39.17 -15.07
C VAL A 192 -10.01 -40.11 -16.13
N HIS A 193 -10.68 -41.25 -16.35
CA HIS A 193 -10.21 -42.30 -17.25
C HIS A 193 -10.39 -41.92 -18.73
N ASN A 194 -9.59 -42.53 -19.60
CA ASN A 194 -9.73 -42.42 -21.05
C ASN A 194 -10.82 -43.37 -21.56
N TYR A 195 -12.00 -42.87 -21.86
CA TYR A 195 -13.19 -43.71 -22.10
C TYR A 195 -13.36 -44.25 -23.53
N TYR A 196 -12.55 -43.82 -24.50
CA TYR A 196 -12.64 -44.33 -25.87
C TYR A 196 -11.72 -45.51 -26.14
N PHE A 197 -11.05 -46.03 -25.10
CA PHE A 197 -9.90 -46.89 -25.30
C PHE A 197 -9.60 -47.77 -24.09
N GLU A 198 -9.73 -49.10 -24.24
CA GLU A 198 -9.52 -50.01 -23.11
C GLU A 198 -8.27 -50.90 -23.16
N ASN A 199 -7.46 -50.98 -24.23
CA ASN A 199 -6.44 -52.06 -24.32
C ASN A 199 -5.11 -51.77 -25.06
N ASP A 200 -4.52 -50.57 -24.98
CA ASP A 200 -3.10 -50.34 -25.41
C ASP A 200 -2.25 -49.99 -24.17
N PRO A 201 -1.29 -50.86 -23.82
CA PRO A 201 -0.35 -50.60 -22.72
C PRO A 201 0.48 -49.32 -22.90
N ASN A 202 0.56 -48.76 -24.11
CA ASN A 202 1.41 -47.60 -24.42
C ASN A 202 0.72 -46.24 -24.20
N LEU A 203 -0.59 -46.20 -23.93
CA LEU A 203 -1.35 -44.97 -23.68
C LEU A 203 -1.71 -44.85 -22.19
N PRO A 204 -1.70 -43.64 -21.61
CA PRO A 204 -1.99 -43.46 -20.20
C PRO A 204 -3.47 -43.81 -19.90
N SER A 205 -3.69 -44.55 -18.82
CA SER A 205 -5.02 -44.95 -18.33
C SER A 205 -5.84 -43.78 -17.73
N SER A 206 -5.22 -42.61 -17.62
CA SER A 206 -5.75 -41.38 -17.02
C SER A 206 -5.36 -40.16 -17.84
N ILE A 207 -6.21 -39.14 -17.85
CA ILE A 207 -5.88 -37.87 -18.50
C ILE A 207 -4.80 -37.08 -17.75
N SER A 208 -4.08 -36.21 -18.46
CA SER A 208 -3.05 -35.34 -17.89
C SER A 208 -3.65 -34.16 -17.09
N ASP A 209 -2.84 -33.51 -16.25
CA ASP A 209 -3.26 -32.27 -15.56
C ASP A 209 -3.65 -31.15 -16.54
N SER A 210 -2.97 -31.07 -17.69
CA SER A 210 -3.27 -30.12 -18.76
C SER A 210 -4.63 -30.42 -19.41
N GLU A 211 -4.90 -31.69 -19.69
CA GLU A 211 -6.16 -32.17 -20.24
C GLU A 211 -7.32 -31.92 -19.26
N PHE A 212 -7.11 -32.25 -17.97
CA PHE A 212 -8.11 -31.98 -16.93
C PHE A 212 -8.37 -30.48 -16.79
N LYS A 213 -7.34 -29.64 -16.82
CA LYS A 213 -7.51 -28.18 -16.81
C LYS A 213 -8.32 -27.70 -18.01
N ARG A 214 -8.04 -28.21 -19.21
CA ARG A 214 -8.81 -27.86 -20.43
C ARG A 214 -10.27 -28.31 -20.34
N LEU A 215 -10.56 -29.51 -19.82
CA LEU A 215 -11.93 -29.95 -19.53
C LEU A 215 -12.61 -28.99 -18.53
N SER A 216 -11.90 -28.66 -17.45
CA SER A 216 -12.41 -27.81 -16.37
C SER A 216 -12.75 -26.40 -16.85
N THR A 217 -12.07 -25.89 -17.88
CA THR A 217 -12.31 -24.55 -18.42
C THR A 217 -13.07 -24.52 -19.73
N HIS A 218 -13.48 -25.66 -20.29
CA HIS A 218 -14.08 -25.75 -21.63
C HIS A 218 -15.34 -24.88 -21.79
N ASN A 219 -16.21 -24.83 -20.78
CA ASN A 219 -17.38 -23.97 -20.73
C ASN A 219 -17.73 -23.56 -19.29
N SER A 220 -18.74 -22.70 -19.12
CA SER A 220 -19.17 -22.21 -17.80
C SER A 220 -19.70 -23.32 -16.88
N LEU A 221 -20.38 -24.33 -17.44
CA LEU A 221 -20.91 -25.47 -16.68
C LEU A 221 -19.79 -26.36 -16.15
N THR A 222 -18.80 -26.71 -16.98
CA THR A 222 -17.66 -27.52 -16.53
C THR A 222 -16.83 -26.79 -15.49
N LYS A 223 -16.64 -25.48 -15.64
CA LYS A 223 -15.95 -24.65 -14.64
C LYS A 223 -16.68 -24.63 -13.30
N ASN A 224 -17.99 -24.39 -13.31
CA ASN A 224 -18.79 -24.38 -12.08
C ASN A 224 -18.82 -25.76 -11.42
N LEU A 225 -18.95 -26.83 -12.21
CA LEU A 225 -18.92 -28.20 -11.72
C LEU A 225 -17.63 -28.48 -10.94
N ILE A 226 -16.48 -28.08 -11.50
CA ILE A 226 -15.17 -28.26 -10.87
C ILE A 226 -15.02 -27.39 -9.63
N ILE A 227 -15.50 -26.15 -9.64
CA ILE A 227 -15.50 -25.28 -8.45
C ILE A 227 -16.30 -25.92 -7.31
N HIS A 228 -17.49 -26.46 -7.60
CA HIS A 228 -18.31 -27.16 -6.61
C HIS A 228 -17.59 -28.42 -6.11
N TYR A 229 -17.00 -29.21 -7.00
CA TYR A 229 -16.22 -30.40 -6.65
C TYR A 229 -15.01 -30.08 -5.77
N GLU A 230 -14.19 -29.10 -6.16
CA GLU A 230 -13.03 -28.63 -5.38
C GLU A 230 -13.45 -28.07 -4.02
N SER A 231 -14.58 -27.34 -3.96
CA SER A 231 -15.13 -26.84 -2.69
C SER A 231 -15.55 -27.99 -1.78
N MET A 232 -16.18 -29.03 -2.34
CA MET A 232 -16.50 -30.25 -1.60
C MET A 232 -15.24 -30.99 -1.13
N GLN A 233 -14.20 -31.06 -1.95
CA GLN A 233 -12.91 -31.66 -1.58
C GLN A 233 -12.18 -30.86 -0.50
N ASN A 234 -12.19 -29.54 -0.57
CA ASN A 234 -11.58 -28.67 0.43
C ASN A 234 -12.26 -28.82 1.80
N ILE A 235 -13.60 -28.92 1.83
CA ILE A 235 -14.34 -29.22 3.06
C ILE A 235 -14.00 -30.62 3.57
N ALA A 236 -13.92 -31.60 2.67
CA ALA A 236 -13.51 -32.96 3.01
C ALA A 236 -12.06 -33.04 3.53
N GLN A 237 -11.18 -32.10 3.17
CA GLN A 237 -9.78 -32.06 3.59
C GLN A 237 -9.52 -31.06 4.73
N ASP A 238 -10.55 -30.38 5.25
CA ASP A 238 -10.40 -29.42 6.34
C ASP A 238 -10.00 -30.14 7.65
N LYS A 239 -8.73 -29.99 8.00
CA LYS A 239 -8.10 -30.60 9.18
C LYS A 239 -8.71 -30.14 10.51
N THR A 240 -9.56 -29.12 10.50
CA THR A 240 -10.27 -28.66 11.70
C THR A 240 -11.54 -29.47 11.99
N THR A 241 -12.01 -30.26 11.02
CA THR A 241 -13.20 -31.12 11.12
C THR A 241 -12.84 -32.59 11.38
N LEU A 242 -13.79 -33.35 11.92
CA LEU A 242 -13.63 -34.80 12.08
C LEU A 242 -13.50 -35.50 10.72
N LEU A 243 -14.26 -35.08 9.70
CA LEU A 243 -14.14 -35.64 8.35
C LEU A 243 -12.74 -35.45 7.76
N GLY A 244 -12.16 -34.25 7.86
CA GLY A 244 -10.81 -33.99 7.36
C GLY A 244 -9.73 -34.77 8.11
N GLN A 245 -9.88 -34.95 9.41
CA GLN A 245 -8.98 -35.78 10.21
C GLN A 245 -9.12 -37.28 9.88
N LEU A 246 -10.34 -37.74 9.59
CA LEU A 246 -10.59 -39.10 9.11
C LEU A 246 -10.00 -39.34 7.71
N HIS A 247 -10.08 -38.37 6.80
CA HIS A 247 -9.44 -38.47 5.49
C HIS A 247 -7.91 -38.43 5.57
N LEU A 248 -7.34 -37.61 6.46
CA LEU A 248 -5.90 -37.64 6.75
C LEU A 248 -5.46 -39.02 7.24
N LEU A 249 -6.23 -39.63 8.15
CA LEU A 249 -5.97 -40.98 8.63
C LEU A 249 -6.09 -42.01 7.49
N TYR A 250 -7.18 -41.97 6.73
CA TYR A 250 -7.42 -42.84 5.57
C TYR A 250 -6.27 -42.79 4.55
N ASN A 251 -5.81 -41.60 4.20
CA ASN A 251 -4.68 -41.42 3.28
C ASN A 251 -3.38 -41.94 3.89
N SER A 252 -3.13 -41.65 5.17
CA SER A 252 -1.92 -42.12 5.86
C SER A 252 -1.85 -43.64 5.98
N LEU A 253 -2.99 -44.32 6.10
CA LEU A 253 -3.07 -45.79 6.09
C LEU A 253 -2.68 -46.39 4.73
N PHE A 254 -2.88 -45.67 3.63
CA PHE A 254 -2.48 -46.11 2.28
C PHE A 254 -0.99 -45.90 2.03
N TYR A 255 -0.50 -44.66 2.23
CA TYR A 255 0.88 -44.27 1.93
C TYR A 255 1.92 -45.10 2.70
N ASN A 256 1.55 -45.54 3.91
CA ASN A 256 2.40 -46.31 4.79
C ASN A 256 2.02 -47.80 4.83
N SER A 257 1.55 -48.36 3.71
CA SER A 257 1.28 -49.80 3.55
C SER A 257 2.28 -50.45 2.59
N LYS A 258 2.33 -51.80 2.57
CA LYS A 258 3.23 -52.59 1.71
C LYS A 258 3.09 -52.29 0.22
N ASP A 259 1.92 -51.81 -0.22
CA ASP A 259 1.61 -51.43 -1.60
C ASP A 259 1.74 -49.91 -1.86
N GLY A 260 2.32 -49.15 -0.91
CA GLY A 260 2.60 -47.70 -0.99
C GLY A 260 4.06 -47.36 -1.31
N ILE A 261 4.61 -46.28 -0.72
CA ILE A 261 5.99 -45.81 -0.93
C ILE A 261 6.79 -46.02 0.36
N GLY A 262 7.41 -47.19 0.55
CA GLY A 262 8.33 -47.42 1.68
C GLY A 262 8.62 -48.89 1.99
N THR A 263 9.73 -49.14 2.70
CA THR A 263 10.09 -50.46 3.26
C THR A 263 9.19 -50.81 4.46
N GLU A 264 8.90 -52.11 4.70
CA GLU A 264 7.94 -52.60 5.73
C GLU A 264 8.16 -51.98 7.13
N GLU A 265 9.41 -51.73 7.54
CA GLU A 265 9.74 -51.12 8.85
C GLU A 265 9.44 -49.61 8.92
N ILE A 266 9.64 -48.87 7.84
CA ILE A 266 9.37 -47.41 7.78
C ILE A 266 7.85 -47.19 7.70
N ALA A 267 7.16 -48.04 6.93
CA ALA A 267 5.71 -48.07 6.79
C ALA A 267 4.99 -48.31 8.15
N GLY A 268 5.46 -49.26 8.96
CA GLY A 268 4.88 -49.54 10.29
C GLY A 268 4.93 -48.34 11.25
N SER A 269 6.08 -47.65 11.32
CA SER A 269 6.25 -46.48 12.20
C SER A 269 5.42 -45.26 11.76
N GLY A 270 5.22 -45.08 10.46
CA GLY A 270 4.41 -44.00 9.88
C GLY A 270 2.92 -44.17 10.16
N VAL A 271 2.40 -45.39 10.02
CA VAL A 271 1.00 -45.72 10.34
C VAL A 271 0.70 -45.50 11.82
N GLU A 272 1.55 -46.01 12.71
CA GLU A 272 1.35 -45.88 14.16
C GLU A 272 1.24 -44.40 14.55
N LYS A 273 2.14 -43.57 14.05
CA LYS A 273 2.14 -42.13 14.30
C LYS A 273 0.86 -41.44 13.79
N ALA A 274 0.37 -41.83 12.61
CA ALA A 274 -0.86 -41.26 12.05
C ALA A 274 -2.10 -41.62 12.90
N ILE A 275 -2.20 -42.87 13.35
CA ILE A 275 -3.29 -43.32 14.23
C ILE A 275 -3.24 -42.56 15.57
N ARG A 276 -2.06 -42.44 16.20
CA ARG A 276 -1.88 -41.69 17.45
C ARG A 276 -2.29 -40.22 17.32
N ASN A 277 -1.84 -39.54 16.27
CA ASN A 277 -2.19 -38.15 16.00
C ASN A 277 -3.70 -37.96 15.82
N PHE A 278 -4.36 -38.87 15.09
CA PHE A 278 -5.81 -38.84 14.92
C PHE A 278 -6.53 -38.97 16.27
N PHE A 279 -6.17 -39.95 17.10
CA PHE A 279 -6.83 -40.16 18.39
C PHE A 279 -6.57 -39.04 19.40
N GLU A 280 -5.41 -38.38 19.35
CA GLU A 280 -5.15 -37.18 20.16
C GLU A 280 -6.14 -36.06 19.81
N TYR A 281 -6.31 -35.78 18.51
CA TYR A 281 -7.31 -34.82 18.04
C TYR A 281 -8.74 -35.26 18.41
N TYR A 282 -9.10 -36.52 18.11
CA TYR A 282 -10.44 -37.08 18.39
C TYR A 282 -10.82 -36.95 19.86
N ASN A 283 -9.90 -37.31 20.77
CA ASN A 283 -10.12 -37.23 22.21
C ASN A 283 -10.24 -35.77 22.69
N LYS A 284 -9.45 -34.86 22.11
CA LYS A 284 -9.57 -33.41 22.41
C LYS A 284 -10.91 -32.87 21.94
N LEU A 285 -11.35 -33.27 20.75
CA LEU A 285 -12.64 -32.86 20.18
C LEU A 285 -13.81 -33.38 21.03
N GLN A 286 -13.81 -34.67 21.36
CA GLN A 286 -14.83 -35.32 22.21
C GLN A 286 -14.95 -34.66 23.59
N LYS A 287 -13.83 -34.17 24.17
CA LYS A 287 -13.84 -33.41 25.44
C LYS A 287 -14.44 -32.01 25.28
N SER A 288 -14.17 -31.35 24.15
CA SER A 288 -14.61 -29.97 23.90
C SER A 288 -16.07 -29.87 23.41
N SER A 289 -16.55 -30.87 22.68
CA SER A 289 -17.91 -30.96 22.14
C SER A 289 -18.28 -32.44 22.03
N PRO A 290 -19.10 -32.98 22.95
CA PRO A 290 -19.47 -34.39 22.91
C PRO A 290 -20.33 -34.71 21.68
N PHE A 291 -19.97 -35.76 20.94
CA PHE A 291 -20.74 -36.28 19.81
C PHE A 291 -20.81 -37.81 19.86
N THR A 292 -21.74 -38.39 19.10
CA THR A 292 -21.89 -39.84 18.94
C THR A 292 -21.62 -40.24 17.49
N LEU A 293 -20.81 -41.29 17.31
CA LEU A 293 -20.62 -41.94 16.01
C LEU A 293 -21.51 -43.17 15.91
N ASP A 294 -21.80 -43.61 14.70
CA ASP A 294 -22.49 -44.88 14.50
C ASP A 294 -21.60 -46.09 14.86
N ASP A 295 -22.26 -47.23 15.05
CA ASP A 295 -21.60 -48.47 15.50
C ASP A 295 -20.50 -48.94 14.52
N LYS A 296 -20.70 -48.80 13.20
CA LYS A 296 -19.75 -49.26 12.19
C LYS A 296 -18.47 -48.43 12.19
N LEU A 297 -18.59 -47.10 12.28
CA LEU A 297 -17.43 -46.20 12.31
C LEU A 297 -16.69 -46.33 13.64
N THR A 298 -17.43 -46.46 14.75
CA THR A 298 -16.86 -46.70 16.08
C THR A 298 -16.07 -48.01 16.11
N GLU A 299 -16.60 -49.09 15.53
CA GLU A 299 -15.90 -50.37 15.43
C GLU A 299 -14.62 -50.27 14.59
N SER A 300 -14.68 -49.62 13.42
CA SER A 300 -13.51 -49.40 12.56
C SER A 300 -12.41 -48.60 13.26
N LEU A 301 -12.77 -47.55 14.00
CA LEU A 301 -11.82 -46.74 14.78
C LEU A 301 -11.23 -47.52 15.95
N ASN A 302 -12.04 -48.26 16.71
CA ASN A 302 -11.54 -49.10 17.80
C ASN A 302 -10.53 -50.15 17.30
N LYS A 303 -10.80 -50.78 16.14
CA LYS A 303 -9.85 -51.70 15.50
C LYS A 303 -8.53 -51.02 15.14
N LEU A 304 -8.58 -49.80 14.61
CA LEU A 304 -7.37 -49.00 14.31
C LEU A 304 -6.58 -48.63 15.57
N ARG A 305 -7.26 -48.28 16.67
CA ARG A 305 -6.62 -48.03 17.96
C ARG A 305 -5.95 -49.28 18.51
N ASN A 306 -6.61 -50.43 18.40
CA ASN A 306 -6.05 -51.71 18.86
C ASN A 306 -4.81 -52.14 18.06
N CYS A 307 -4.72 -51.76 16.77
CA CYS A 307 -3.52 -51.99 15.95
C CYS A 307 -2.25 -51.34 16.52
N ILE A 308 -2.36 -50.28 17.32
CA ILE A 308 -1.22 -49.58 17.93
C ILE A 308 -1.02 -49.93 19.41
N GLY A 309 -1.67 -50.99 19.89
CA GLY A 309 -1.51 -51.51 21.25
C GLY A 309 -2.31 -50.76 22.33
N GLU A 310 -3.26 -49.91 21.95
CA GLU A 310 -4.11 -49.15 22.87
C GLU A 310 -5.47 -49.83 23.07
N TYR A 311 -5.66 -50.44 24.24
CA TYR A 311 -6.85 -51.22 24.59
C TYR A 311 -7.62 -50.60 25.76
N LEU A 312 -8.95 -50.57 25.66
CA LEU A 312 -9.81 -50.26 26.82
C LEU A 312 -9.98 -51.50 27.71
N PRO A 313 -10.36 -51.31 29.00
CA PRO A 313 -10.59 -52.42 29.92
C PRO A 313 -11.61 -53.43 29.35
N GLY A 314 -11.18 -54.69 29.18
CA GLY A 314 -12.02 -55.78 28.67
C GLY A 314 -11.92 -56.05 27.17
N GLU A 315 -11.13 -55.29 26.42
CA GLU A 315 -10.90 -55.55 25.00
C GLU A 315 -9.90 -56.68 24.74
N ARG A 316 -10.11 -57.41 23.64
CA ARG A 316 -9.26 -58.54 23.23
C ARG A 316 -8.14 -58.05 22.31
N PRO A 317 -6.92 -58.63 22.38
CA PRO A 317 -5.85 -58.35 21.42
C PRO A 317 -6.29 -58.63 19.97
N ILE A 318 -5.90 -57.76 19.04
CA ILE A 318 -6.25 -57.88 17.62
C ILE A 318 -5.45 -59.00 16.94
N GLY A 319 -6.09 -59.77 16.05
CA GLY A 319 -5.43 -60.90 15.37
C GLY A 319 -4.47 -60.47 14.24
N PRO A 320 -3.49 -61.30 13.82
CA PRO A 320 -2.51 -60.96 12.78
C PRO A 320 -3.11 -60.65 11.39
N LEU A 321 -4.29 -61.19 11.07
CA LEU A 321 -5.00 -60.89 9.82
C LEU A 321 -5.78 -59.57 9.92
N GLU A 322 -6.11 -59.13 11.13
CA GLU A 322 -6.90 -57.94 11.41
C GLU A 322 -6.04 -56.67 11.49
N THR A 323 -4.72 -56.81 11.56
CA THR A 323 -3.72 -55.72 11.50
C THR A 323 -3.40 -55.29 10.07
N CYS A 324 -4.01 -55.89 9.04
CA CYS A 324 -3.80 -55.51 7.64
C CYS A 324 -4.31 -54.07 7.38
N MET A 325 -3.40 -53.15 7.06
CA MET A 325 -3.74 -51.73 6.90
C MET A 325 -4.62 -51.44 5.69
N LEU A 326 -4.47 -52.21 4.61
CA LEU A 326 -5.37 -52.11 3.45
C LEU A 326 -6.81 -52.53 3.81
N LEU A 327 -6.96 -53.60 4.59
CA LEU A 327 -8.26 -54.05 5.10
C LEU A 327 -8.89 -53.01 6.02
N ARG A 328 -8.10 -52.40 6.92
CA ARG A 328 -8.57 -51.33 7.83
C ARG A 328 -8.91 -50.04 7.11
N LYS A 329 -8.12 -49.64 6.12
CA LYS A 329 -8.41 -48.52 5.21
C LYS A 329 -9.77 -48.71 4.53
N ASN A 330 -10.01 -49.87 3.92
CA ASN A 330 -11.28 -50.17 3.25
C ASN A 330 -12.45 -50.20 4.24
N SER A 331 -12.25 -50.78 5.43
CA SER A 331 -13.27 -50.80 6.50
C SER A 331 -13.61 -49.39 7.00
N LEU A 332 -12.62 -48.51 7.12
CA LEU A 332 -12.79 -47.11 7.52
C LEU A 332 -13.57 -46.34 6.45
N HIS A 333 -13.18 -46.49 5.18
CA HIS A 333 -13.87 -45.85 4.05
C HIS A 333 -15.34 -46.25 3.98
N GLN A 334 -15.62 -47.55 4.03
CA GLN A 334 -16.99 -48.08 4.04
C GLN A 334 -17.82 -47.58 5.22
N ALA A 335 -17.19 -47.31 6.36
CA ALA A 335 -17.88 -46.74 7.51
C ALA A 335 -18.17 -45.24 7.36
N MET A 336 -17.36 -44.51 6.58
CA MET A 336 -17.52 -43.07 6.30
C MET A 336 -18.54 -42.78 5.19
N LEU A 337 -18.71 -43.70 4.24
CA LEU A 337 -19.61 -43.53 3.09
C LEU A 337 -21.05 -43.18 3.50
N GLY A 338 -21.59 -42.13 2.89
CA GLY A 338 -22.93 -41.61 3.11
C GLY A 338 -23.10 -40.77 4.39
N LYS A 339 -22.02 -40.56 5.15
CA LYS A 339 -22.03 -39.82 6.43
C LYS A 339 -21.14 -38.59 6.43
N GLU A 340 -20.62 -38.20 5.26
CA GLU A 340 -19.63 -37.13 5.14
C GLU A 340 -20.19 -35.80 5.66
N VAL A 341 -21.47 -35.52 5.41
CA VAL A 341 -22.15 -34.30 5.89
C VAL A 341 -22.21 -34.26 7.42
N GLN A 342 -22.51 -35.40 8.05
CA GLN A 342 -22.57 -35.48 9.51
C GLN A 342 -21.18 -35.30 10.11
N LEU A 343 -20.16 -35.94 9.53
CA LEU A 343 -18.77 -35.91 10.02
C LEU A 343 -18.08 -34.57 9.80
N ALA A 344 -18.35 -33.87 8.69
CA ALA A 344 -17.83 -32.53 8.41
C ALA A 344 -18.38 -31.49 9.40
N GLY A 345 -19.61 -31.68 9.87
CA GLY A 345 -20.24 -30.80 10.87
C GLY A 345 -19.67 -30.96 12.29
N ILE A 346 -18.85 -31.98 12.55
CA ILE A 346 -18.24 -32.21 13.87
C ILE A 346 -16.87 -31.53 13.89
N GLY A 347 -16.75 -30.41 14.64
CA GLY A 347 -15.52 -29.60 14.74
C GLY A 347 -15.68 -28.12 14.39
N LEU A 348 -16.80 -27.73 13.77
CA LEU A 348 -17.12 -26.34 13.39
C LEU A 348 -18.17 -25.72 14.33
N ARG A 349 -18.14 -24.39 14.49
CA ARG A 349 -19.20 -23.65 15.18
C ARG A 349 -20.41 -23.51 14.24
N GLU A 350 -21.56 -24.02 14.70
CA GLU A 350 -22.92 -23.80 14.18
C GLU A 350 -23.38 -24.56 12.91
N THR A 351 -24.71 -24.62 12.80
CA THR A 351 -25.58 -25.41 11.93
C THR A 351 -25.44 -25.15 10.42
N ASP A 352 -24.72 -24.11 10.03
CA ASP A 352 -24.67 -23.58 8.66
C ASP A 352 -23.88 -24.47 7.68
N SER A 353 -22.92 -25.30 8.16
CA SER A 353 -22.13 -26.17 7.28
C SER A 353 -22.89 -27.38 6.75
N LYS A 354 -23.89 -27.91 7.46
CA LYS A 354 -24.70 -29.04 6.95
C LYS A 354 -25.55 -28.58 5.77
N GLU A 355 -26.25 -27.46 5.95
CA GLU A 355 -27.04 -26.82 4.89
C GLU A 355 -26.14 -26.39 3.72
N PHE A 356 -24.94 -25.88 4.00
CA PHE A 356 -23.98 -25.51 2.97
C PHE A 356 -23.44 -26.70 2.16
N ILE A 357 -23.09 -27.82 2.79
CA ILE A 357 -22.62 -29.03 2.08
C ILE A 357 -23.77 -29.67 1.29
N GLU A 358 -24.97 -29.74 1.85
CA GLU A 358 -26.15 -30.22 1.13
C GLU A 358 -26.47 -29.32 -0.07
N LYS A 359 -26.41 -28.00 0.11
CA LYS A 359 -26.54 -27.03 -0.96
C LYS A 359 -25.47 -27.23 -2.04
N LEU A 360 -24.20 -27.40 -1.67
CA LEU A 360 -23.13 -27.68 -2.62
C LEU A 360 -23.33 -29.01 -3.37
N LYS A 361 -23.79 -30.08 -2.72
CA LYS A 361 -24.12 -31.36 -3.37
C LYS A 361 -25.28 -31.20 -4.36
N ILE A 362 -26.31 -30.44 -3.99
CA ILE A 362 -27.45 -30.12 -4.87
C ILE A 362 -26.99 -29.28 -6.06
N GLU A 363 -26.18 -28.24 -5.82
CA GLU A 363 -25.62 -27.39 -6.86
C GLU A 363 -24.73 -28.19 -7.82
N PHE A 364 -23.88 -29.09 -7.30
CA PHE A 364 -23.07 -30.01 -8.09
C PHE A 364 -23.93 -30.90 -8.99
N SER A 365 -24.91 -31.63 -8.42
CA SER A 365 -25.82 -32.50 -9.18
C SER A 365 -26.60 -31.73 -10.23
N THR A 366 -27.15 -30.57 -9.87
CA THR A 366 -27.92 -29.71 -10.78
C THR A 366 -27.05 -29.21 -11.93
N THR A 367 -25.78 -28.88 -11.66
CA THR A 367 -24.84 -28.43 -12.68
C THR A 367 -24.45 -29.57 -13.62
N LEU A 368 -24.25 -30.77 -13.06
CA LEU A 368 -23.95 -31.98 -13.81
C LEU A 368 -25.11 -32.36 -14.74
N ASP A 369 -26.36 -32.31 -14.25
CA ASP A 369 -27.55 -32.57 -15.06
C ASP A 369 -27.69 -31.57 -16.21
N LYS A 370 -27.47 -30.27 -15.96
CA LYS A 370 -27.47 -29.23 -16.99
C LYS A 370 -26.36 -29.42 -18.03
N LEU A 371 -25.19 -29.87 -17.60
CA LEU A 371 -24.08 -30.21 -18.51
C LEU A 371 -24.48 -31.37 -19.42
N ASN A 372 -25.03 -32.45 -18.86
CA ASN A 372 -25.49 -33.60 -19.63
C ASN A 372 -26.62 -33.22 -20.61
N GLU A 373 -27.60 -32.41 -20.19
CA GLU A 373 -28.66 -31.88 -21.07
C GLU A 373 -28.07 -31.04 -22.22
N SER A 374 -27.06 -30.23 -21.94
CA SER A 374 -26.39 -29.38 -22.93
C SER A 374 -25.56 -30.21 -23.93
N ILE A 375 -24.92 -31.30 -23.47
CA ILE A 375 -24.27 -32.30 -24.33
C ILE A 375 -25.32 -32.97 -25.23
N GLU A 376 -26.47 -33.35 -24.67
CA GLU A 376 -27.56 -34.02 -25.39
C GLU A 376 -28.24 -33.14 -26.44
N THR A 377 -28.44 -31.85 -26.14
CA THR A 377 -29.06 -30.90 -27.07
C THR A 377 -28.05 -30.31 -28.06
N GLY A 378 -26.75 -30.38 -27.76
CA GLY A 378 -25.68 -29.76 -28.55
C GLY A 378 -25.53 -28.25 -28.30
N MET A 379 -26.25 -27.71 -27.32
CA MET A 379 -26.23 -26.31 -26.91
C MET A 379 -25.06 -25.98 -25.97
N ILE A 380 -23.85 -26.43 -26.32
CA ILE A 380 -22.64 -26.10 -25.56
C ILE A 380 -22.01 -24.81 -26.10
N GLU A 381 -21.93 -23.80 -25.23
CA GLU A 381 -21.24 -22.53 -25.46
C GLU A 381 -19.80 -22.61 -24.91
N GLY A 382 -18.95 -23.35 -25.60
CA GLY A 382 -17.55 -23.54 -25.23
C GLY A 382 -16.76 -24.30 -26.27
N TYR A 383 -15.45 -24.34 -26.10
CA TYR A 383 -14.52 -25.00 -27.02
C TYR A 383 -13.24 -25.41 -26.31
N ASP A 384 -12.47 -26.24 -26.98
CA ASP A 384 -11.21 -26.73 -26.47
C ASP A 384 -10.12 -25.65 -26.48
N HIS A 385 -9.58 -25.30 -25.31
CA HIS A 385 -8.58 -24.24 -25.15
C HIS A 385 -7.15 -24.73 -25.46
N LEU A 386 -6.89 -25.04 -26.73
CA LEU A 386 -5.56 -25.44 -27.20
C LEU A 386 -4.60 -24.25 -27.40
N PRO A 387 -3.28 -24.47 -27.20
CA PRO A 387 -2.30 -23.40 -27.26
C PRO A 387 -2.00 -22.92 -28.68
N LEU A 388 -1.53 -21.67 -28.77
CA LEU A 388 -0.78 -21.20 -29.92
C LEU A 388 0.64 -21.79 -29.87
N THR A 389 1.07 -22.45 -30.94
CA THR A 389 2.38 -23.14 -31.00
C THR A 389 3.29 -22.53 -32.06
N LYS A 390 4.60 -22.58 -31.85
CA LYS A 390 5.61 -22.10 -32.81
C LYS A 390 5.41 -22.72 -34.21
N LYS A 391 5.14 -24.03 -34.25
CA LYS A 391 4.85 -24.79 -35.49
C LYS A 391 3.71 -24.16 -36.30
N LEU A 392 2.66 -23.70 -35.62
CA LEU A 392 1.51 -23.05 -36.25
C LEU A 392 1.87 -21.71 -36.90
N PHE A 393 2.68 -20.89 -36.22
CA PHE A 393 3.15 -19.62 -36.79
C PHE A 393 4.04 -19.84 -38.01
N GLU A 394 4.93 -20.85 -37.96
CA GLU A 394 5.79 -21.23 -39.08
C GLU A 394 4.96 -21.72 -40.27
N SER A 395 3.93 -22.53 -40.03
CA SER A 395 3.07 -23.08 -41.09
C SER A 395 2.20 -22.02 -41.78
N CYS A 396 1.82 -20.97 -41.05
CA CYS A 396 1.17 -19.77 -41.58
C CYS A 396 2.16 -18.69 -42.09
N ASN A 397 3.47 -18.97 -42.12
CA ASN A 397 4.51 -18.02 -42.55
C ASN A 397 4.39 -16.67 -41.82
N ILE A 398 4.23 -16.70 -40.49
CA ILE A 398 4.23 -15.52 -39.63
C ILE A 398 5.60 -15.41 -38.96
N LYS A 399 6.24 -14.25 -39.12
CA LYS A 399 7.57 -13.98 -38.55
C LYS A 399 7.45 -13.51 -37.11
N PHE A 400 8.33 -14.00 -36.23
CA PHE A 400 8.44 -13.54 -34.83
C PHE A 400 9.24 -12.23 -34.66
N THR A 401 9.35 -11.40 -35.71
CA THR A 401 10.20 -10.19 -35.72
C THR A 401 9.45 -9.00 -36.29
N GLY A 402 9.77 -7.79 -35.81
CA GLY A 402 9.24 -6.54 -36.38
C GLY A 402 7.89 -6.11 -35.81
N TYR A 403 7.49 -6.68 -34.67
CA TYR A 403 6.30 -6.25 -33.93
C TYR A 403 6.54 -4.88 -33.27
N SER A 404 5.49 -4.06 -33.22
CA SER A 404 5.43 -2.94 -32.28
C SER A 404 5.38 -3.49 -30.84
N PHE A 405 5.66 -2.63 -29.85
CA PHE A 405 5.62 -3.04 -28.44
C PHE A 405 4.25 -3.62 -28.04
N GLN A 406 3.15 -2.96 -28.37
CA GLN A 406 1.81 -3.46 -28.02
C GLN A 406 1.50 -4.80 -28.70
N SER A 407 1.87 -4.96 -29.97
CA SER A 407 1.65 -6.21 -30.69
C SER A 407 2.49 -7.36 -30.12
N LEU A 408 3.70 -7.05 -29.63
CA LEU A 408 4.56 -8.03 -28.94
C LEU A 408 3.97 -8.43 -27.59
N VAL A 409 3.46 -7.47 -26.79
CA VAL A 409 2.81 -7.78 -25.52
C VAL A 409 1.57 -8.66 -25.73
N ASN A 410 0.74 -8.33 -26.72
CA ASN A 410 -0.42 -9.15 -27.08
C ASN A 410 -0.02 -10.56 -27.53
N LEU A 411 1.06 -10.69 -28.31
CA LEU A 411 1.61 -11.99 -28.69
C LEU A 411 2.05 -12.81 -27.48
N ILE A 412 2.78 -12.19 -26.55
CA ILE A 412 3.26 -12.86 -25.35
C ILE A 412 2.08 -13.24 -24.43
N LYS A 413 1.02 -12.44 -24.37
CA LYS A 413 -0.21 -12.77 -23.61
C LYS A 413 -0.90 -14.02 -24.14
N ASP A 414 -0.94 -14.21 -25.45
CA ASP A 414 -1.63 -15.35 -26.08
C ASP A 414 -0.77 -16.63 -26.15
N LEU A 415 0.57 -16.50 -26.08
CA LEU A 415 1.49 -17.64 -26.08
C LEU A 415 1.64 -18.30 -24.70
N PRO A 416 1.70 -19.64 -24.61
CA PRO A 416 2.10 -20.33 -23.38
C PRO A 416 3.61 -20.18 -23.15
N GLU A 417 4.04 -20.27 -21.89
CA GLU A 417 5.43 -20.08 -21.47
C GLU A 417 6.40 -21.01 -22.19
N ILE A 418 6.02 -22.27 -22.39
CA ILE A 418 6.86 -23.26 -23.07
C ILE A 418 7.11 -22.91 -24.55
N GLU A 419 6.16 -22.24 -25.19
CA GLU A 419 6.30 -21.81 -26.59
C GLU A 419 7.09 -20.51 -26.69
N ILE A 420 6.95 -19.60 -25.72
CA ILE A 420 7.84 -18.43 -25.58
C ILE A 420 9.29 -18.91 -25.47
N GLU A 421 9.55 -19.90 -24.62
CA GLU A 421 10.87 -20.51 -24.47
C GLU A 421 11.37 -21.11 -25.79
N LYS A 422 10.58 -21.94 -26.48
CA LYS A 422 10.96 -22.51 -27.81
C LYS A 422 11.20 -21.47 -28.90
N ILE A 423 10.53 -20.32 -28.86
CA ILE A 423 10.73 -19.23 -29.82
C ILE A 423 12.08 -18.54 -29.57
N LEU A 424 12.43 -18.32 -28.29
CA LEU A 424 13.65 -17.60 -27.91
C LEU A 424 14.89 -18.51 -27.86
N LEU A 425 14.72 -19.79 -27.53
CA LEU A 425 15.82 -20.75 -27.34
C LEU A 425 16.66 -20.88 -28.61
N GLY A 426 17.95 -20.53 -28.50
CA GLY A 426 18.93 -20.67 -29.58
C GLY A 426 18.74 -19.73 -30.78
N ASN A 427 17.86 -18.72 -30.69
CA ASN A 427 17.58 -17.81 -31.79
C ASN A 427 17.92 -16.34 -31.45
N GLU A 428 19.19 -15.97 -31.67
CA GLU A 428 19.70 -14.62 -31.38
C GLU A 428 18.93 -13.51 -32.09
N VAL A 429 18.37 -13.77 -33.28
CA VAL A 429 17.60 -12.78 -34.04
C VAL A 429 16.33 -12.40 -33.29
N HIS A 430 15.60 -13.38 -32.75
CA HIS A 430 14.40 -13.13 -31.96
C HIS A 430 14.72 -12.44 -30.63
N ILE A 431 15.71 -12.94 -29.90
CA ILE A 431 16.17 -12.35 -28.62
C ILE A 431 16.53 -10.88 -28.83
N LYS A 432 17.35 -10.56 -29.84
CA LYS A 432 17.78 -9.19 -30.15
C LYS A 432 16.61 -8.31 -30.59
N ASN A 433 15.66 -8.84 -31.36
CA ASN A 433 14.50 -8.08 -31.81
C ASN A 433 13.57 -7.74 -30.64
N TRP A 434 13.19 -8.74 -29.84
CA TRP A 434 12.30 -8.57 -28.69
C TRP A 434 12.95 -7.71 -27.61
N GLY A 435 14.23 -7.95 -27.31
CA GLY A 435 15.01 -7.13 -26.38
C GLY A 435 15.04 -5.65 -26.78
N LYS A 436 15.25 -5.34 -28.07
CA LYS A 436 15.20 -3.95 -28.56
C LYS A 436 13.82 -3.32 -28.43
N THR A 437 12.75 -4.06 -28.69
CA THR A 437 11.37 -3.57 -28.58
C THR A 437 10.99 -3.27 -27.12
N ILE A 438 11.50 -4.08 -26.18
CA ILE A 438 11.22 -3.93 -24.74
C ILE A 438 12.14 -2.89 -24.07
N LYS A 439 13.27 -2.51 -24.69
CA LYS A 439 14.40 -1.74 -24.13
C LYS A 439 14.05 -0.43 -23.37
N LYS A 440 12.84 0.13 -23.48
CA LYS A 440 12.44 1.38 -22.79
C LYS A 440 11.86 1.11 -21.40
N LEU A 441 12.11 2.01 -20.44
CA LEU A 441 11.56 1.90 -19.08
C LEU A 441 10.02 1.84 -19.06
N GLU A 442 9.37 2.71 -19.83
CA GLU A 442 7.89 2.74 -19.96
C GLU A 442 7.36 1.39 -20.44
N ASN A 443 8.04 0.79 -21.42
CA ASN A 443 7.70 -0.53 -21.95
C ASN A 443 7.92 -1.63 -20.89
N LEU A 444 8.98 -1.54 -20.08
CA LEU A 444 9.20 -2.48 -18.99
C LEU A 444 8.11 -2.39 -17.92
N ILE A 445 7.71 -1.18 -17.52
CA ILE A 445 6.63 -1.01 -16.54
C ILE A 445 5.31 -1.61 -17.08
N ILE A 446 4.96 -1.34 -18.33
CA ILE A 446 3.76 -1.93 -18.96
C ILE A 446 3.89 -3.45 -19.05
N LEU A 447 5.05 -3.97 -19.46
CA LEU A 447 5.27 -5.41 -19.59
C LEU A 447 5.08 -6.13 -18.24
N PHE A 448 5.63 -5.58 -17.16
CA PHE A 448 5.57 -6.16 -15.81
C PHE A 448 4.21 -5.98 -15.13
N THR A 449 3.37 -5.08 -15.62
CA THR A 449 1.99 -4.89 -15.13
C THR A 449 0.96 -5.69 -15.93
N GLU A 450 1.24 -5.96 -17.21
CA GLU A 450 0.30 -6.66 -18.10
C GLU A 450 0.51 -8.17 -18.22
N LEU A 451 1.69 -8.70 -17.85
CA LEU A 451 2.02 -10.12 -17.95
C LEU A 451 2.01 -10.82 -16.59
N THR A 452 1.84 -12.15 -16.61
CA THR A 452 1.92 -12.98 -15.41
C THR A 452 3.38 -13.10 -14.92
N PRO A 453 3.60 -13.33 -13.61
CA PRO A 453 4.95 -13.56 -13.06
C PRO A 453 5.71 -14.69 -13.77
N THR A 454 5.02 -15.77 -14.15
CA THR A 454 5.59 -16.92 -14.88
C THR A 454 6.11 -16.53 -16.26
N LYS A 455 5.37 -15.71 -17.01
CA LYS A 455 5.78 -15.23 -18.33
C LYS A 455 6.99 -14.30 -18.23
N ILE A 456 6.98 -13.40 -17.26
CA ILE A 456 8.13 -12.52 -16.99
C ILE A 456 9.37 -13.34 -16.62
N GLU A 457 9.23 -14.36 -15.77
CA GLU A 457 10.32 -15.26 -15.42
C GLU A 457 10.90 -15.96 -16.67
N THR A 458 10.06 -16.50 -17.55
CA THR A 458 10.50 -17.11 -18.82
C THR A 458 11.21 -16.11 -19.72
N LEU A 459 10.71 -14.87 -19.84
CA LEU A 459 11.38 -13.82 -20.61
C LEU A 459 12.73 -13.45 -20.00
N CYS A 460 12.81 -13.32 -18.67
CA CYS A 460 14.04 -12.96 -17.97
C CYS A 460 15.15 -13.99 -18.23
N LYS A 461 14.84 -15.30 -18.31
CA LYS A 461 15.85 -16.34 -18.61
C LYS A 461 16.62 -16.10 -19.90
N HIS A 462 16.00 -15.50 -20.92
CA HIS A 462 16.59 -15.33 -22.25
C HIS A 462 16.93 -13.87 -22.60
N LEU A 463 16.19 -12.91 -22.05
CA LEU A 463 16.36 -11.49 -22.37
C LEU A 463 17.22 -10.74 -21.34
N LEU A 464 17.73 -11.41 -20.30
CA LEU A 464 18.40 -10.77 -19.18
C LEU A 464 19.49 -9.79 -19.59
N GLU A 465 20.35 -10.17 -20.54
CA GLU A 465 21.44 -9.33 -21.01
C GLU A 465 20.98 -7.99 -21.60
N TYR A 466 19.84 -7.99 -22.29
CA TYR A 466 19.24 -6.78 -22.84
C TYR A 466 18.54 -5.92 -21.77
N LEU A 467 18.08 -6.55 -20.69
CA LEU A 467 17.42 -5.87 -19.58
C LEU A 467 18.42 -5.28 -18.56
N LYS A 468 19.59 -5.92 -18.38
CA LYS A 468 20.65 -5.54 -17.44
C LYS A 468 21.11 -4.08 -17.61
N GLU A 469 21.27 -3.60 -18.84
CA GLU A 469 21.74 -2.23 -19.14
C GLU A 469 20.86 -1.14 -18.48
N TYR A 470 19.56 -1.41 -18.29
CA TYR A 470 18.60 -0.46 -17.70
C TYR A 470 18.34 -0.70 -16.22
N LEU A 471 18.35 -1.98 -15.82
CA LEU A 471 18.06 -2.40 -14.45
C LEU A 471 19.23 -2.19 -13.49
N ASN A 472 20.38 -1.72 -13.99
CA ASN A 472 21.49 -1.28 -13.15
C ASN A 472 21.22 0.05 -12.43
N LYS A 473 20.16 0.81 -12.81
CA LYS A 473 19.81 2.08 -12.16
C LYS A 473 18.82 1.86 -11.00
N ALA A 474 19.20 2.30 -9.80
CA ALA A 474 18.38 2.21 -8.59
C ALA A 474 16.99 2.85 -8.74
N GLU A 475 16.90 3.99 -9.44
CA GLU A 475 15.63 4.69 -9.69
C GLU A 475 14.65 3.83 -10.50
N TYR A 476 15.14 3.11 -11.51
CA TYR A 476 14.29 2.31 -12.39
C TYR A 476 13.78 1.06 -11.69
N LEU A 477 14.62 0.43 -10.87
CA LEU A 477 14.20 -0.65 -9.98
C LEU A 477 13.17 -0.17 -8.96
N TYR A 478 13.36 1.02 -8.36
CA TYR A 478 12.39 1.62 -7.45
C TYR A 478 11.03 1.82 -8.12
N PHE A 479 10.97 2.39 -9.33
CA PHE A 479 9.71 2.54 -10.07
C PHE A 479 9.06 1.20 -10.42
N LEU A 480 9.84 0.20 -10.85
CA LEU A 480 9.29 -1.12 -11.17
C LEU A 480 8.72 -1.82 -9.93
N LEU A 481 9.44 -1.81 -8.81
CA LEU A 481 8.99 -2.45 -7.58
C LEU A 481 7.74 -1.77 -7.00
N THR A 482 7.66 -0.43 -7.06
CA THR A 482 6.50 0.32 -6.54
C THR A 482 5.24 0.16 -7.39
N MET A 483 5.37 -0.13 -8.69
CA MET A 483 4.25 -0.27 -9.63
C MET A 483 3.77 -1.72 -9.80
N THR A 484 4.40 -2.69 -9.13
CA THR A 484 4.12 -4.12 -9.29
C THR A 484 3.60 -4.76 -8.01
N ASN A 485 2.90 -5.90 -8.13
CA ASN A 485 2.39 -6.66 -6.99
C ASN A 485 3.47 -7.53 -6.33
N GLU A 486 3.18 -8.09 -5.16
CA GLU A 486 4.14 -8.86 -4.36
C GLU A 486 4.76 -10.06 -5.12
N GLU A 487 3.93 -10.80 -5.88
CA GLU A 487 4.41 -11.94 -6.67
C GLU A 487 5.37 -11.51 -7.79
N MET A 488 5.07 -10.39 -8.46
CA MET A 488 5.95 -9.83 -9.48
C MET A 488 7.23 -9.24 -8.87
N GLN A 489 7.14 -8.60 -7.71
CA GLN A 489 8.31 -8.12 -6.96
C GLN A 489 9.27 -9.28 -6.67
N LYS A 490 8.76 -10.44 -6.22
CA LYS A 490 9.59 -11.66 -6.00
C LYS A 490 10.33 -12.08 -7.27
N VAL A 491 9.68 -12.04 -8.44
CA VAL A 491 10.31 -12.36 -9.73
C VAL A 491 11.39 -11.34 -10.08
N ILE A 492 11.13 -10.04 -9.88
CA ILE A 492 12.12 -8.97 -10.06
C ILE A 492 13.35 -9.22 -9.16
N PHE A 493 13.15 -9.50 -7.87
CA PHE A 493 14.24 -9.80 -6.93
C PHE A 493 15.08 -11.00 -7.38
N LYS A 494 14.41 -12.09 -7.80
CA LYS A 494 15.08 -13.34 -8.16
C LYS A 494 15.95 -13.21 -9.41
N HIS A 495 15.47 -12.49 -10.43
CA HIS A 495 16.09 -12.52 -11.76
C HIS A 495 16.78 -11.23 -12.17
N LEU A 496 16.32 -10.08 -11.69
CA LEU A 496 16.72 -8.78 -12.22
C LEU A 496 17.62 -7.98 -11.30
N ILE A 497 17.52 -8.19 -10.00
CA ILE A 497 18.36 -7.48 -9.04
C ILE A 497 19.74 -8.13 -9.00
N ASN A 498 20.72 -7.50 -9.67
CA ASN A 498 22.13 -7.81 -9.43
C ASN A 498 22.54 -7.24 -8.07
N LYS A 499 23.06 -8.11 -7.20
CA LYS A 499 23.53 -7.77 -5.85
C LYS A 499 24.62 -6.69 -5.85
N GLU A 500 25.41 -6.58 -6.91
CA GLU A 500 26.44 -5.55 -7.06
C GLU A 500 25.83 -4.13 -7.15
N ASN A 501 24.70 -3.96 -7.83
CA ASN A 501 24.03 -2.65 -7.97
C ASN A 501 23.31 -2.20 -6.69
N LEU A 502 23.08 -3.10 -5.73
CA LEU A 502 22.45 -2.79 -4.45
C LEU A 502 23.41 -2.08 -3.47
N LEU A 503 24.72 -2.26 -3.67
CA LEU A 503 25.77 -1.82 -2.74
C LEU A 503 26.47 -0.52 -3.20
N ILE A 504 26.39 -0.19 -4.50
CA ILE A 504 27.13 0.93 -5.09
C ILE A 504 26.35 2.24 -4.90
N ASN A 505 26.78 3.02 -3.92
CA ASN A 505 26.44 4.45 -3.77
C ASN A 505 27.63 5.28 -4.27
N GLU A 506 27.85 5.36 -5.58
CA GLU A 506 28.87 6.25 -6.12
C GLU A 506 28.34 7.70 -6.16
N GLY A 507 28.82 8.53 -5.24
CA GLY A 507 28.59 9.98 -5.28
C GLY A 507 27.29 10.47 -4.62
N VAL A 508 26.44 11.14 -5.39
CA VAL A 508 25.21 11.86 -4.93
C VAL A 508 23.93 11.05 -5.18
N GLU A 509 24.01 9.98 -5.97
CA GLU A 509 22.86 9.14 -6.31
C GLU A 509 22.49 8.22 -5.13
N LYS A 510 21.20 8.18 -4.79
CA LYS A 510 20.67 7.29 -3.75
C LYS A 510 20.63 5.86 -4.27
N GLY A 511 21.23 4.92 -3.54
CA GLY A 511 21.07 3.49 -3.80
C GLY A 511 19.62 3.04 -3.60
N LEU A 512 19.31 1.83 -4.10
CA LEU A 512 17.94 1.31 -4.07
C LEU A 512 17.37 1.28 -2.65
N LEU A 513 18.16 0.85 -1.65
CA LEU A 513 17.71 0.79 -0.26
C LEU A 513 17.34 2.17 0.31
N ASP A 514 18.03 3.24 -0.10
CA ASP A 514 17.70 4.61 0.32
C ASP A 514 16.39 5.11 -0.31
N LEU A 515 16.08 4.68 -1.53
CA LEU A 515 14.81 4.95 -2.19
C LEU A 515 13.66 4.15 -1.54
N LEU A 516 13.95 2.96 -1.03
CA LEU A 516 12.97 2.07 -0.39
C LEU A 516 12.67 2.40 1.08
N LEU A 517 13.46 3.26 1.73
CA LEU A 517 13.24 3.65 3.13
C LEU A 517 11.80 4.06 3.49
N PRO A 518 11.03 4.76 2.63
CA PRO A 518 9.64 5.11 2.92
C PRO A 518 8.66 3.92 2.87
N ILE A 519 9.05 2.78 2.29
CA ILE A 519 8.18 1.63 2.01
C ILE A 519 8.70 0.40 2.76
N SER A 520 8.34 0.30 4.04
CA SER A 520 8.92 -0.71 4.96
C SER A 520 8.78 -2.15 4.49
N LEU A 521 7.63 -2.53 3.91
CA LEU A 521 7.40 -3.89 3.41
C LEU A 521 8.37 -4.25 2.28
N LEU A 522 8.51 -3.35 1.30
CA LEU A 522 9.39 -3.57 0.16
C LEU A 522 10.87 -3.49 0.56
N PHE A 523 11.19 -2.61 1.53
CA PHE A 523 12.49 -2.60 2.18
C PHE A 523 12.78 -3.95 2.85
N GLU A 524 11.85 -4.51 3.62
CA GLU A 524 12.03 -5.82 4.29
C GLU A 524 12.24 -6.95 3.30
N LEU A 525 11.43 -7.02 2.24
CA LEU A 525 11.57 -8.02 1.18
C LEU A 525 12.95 -7.94 0.53
N THR A 526 13.43 -6.72 0.23
CA THR A 526 14.77 -6.47 -0.32
C THR A 526 15.86 -6.83 0.70
N TRP A 527 15.69 -6.38 1.94
CA TRP A 527 16.64 -6.59 3.04
C TRP A 527 16.88 -8.08 3.31
N ASN A 528 15.84 -8.90 3.20
CA ASN A 528 15.91 -10.34 3.40
C ASN A 528 16.66 -11.09 2.28
N GLN A 529 16.92 -10.47 1.12
CA GLN A 529 17.70 -11.09 0.04
C GLN A 529 19.22 -11.05 0.27
N PHE A 530 19.68 -10.18 1.18
CA PHE A 530 21.10 -10.05 1.50
C PHE A 530 21.55 -11.12 2.50
N SER A 531 22.75 -11.63 2.29
CA SER A 531 23.50 -12.39 3.27
C SER A 531 23.87 -11.52 4.48
N GLU A 532 24.25 -12.16 5.58
CA GLU A 532 24.62 -11.44 6.81
C GLU A 532 25.84 -10.52 6.59
N GLU A 533 26.82 -10.96 5.80
CA GLU A 533 28.02 -10.18 5.47
C GLU A 533 27.67 -8.91 4.66
N GLU A 534 26.79 -9.05 3.67
CA GLU A 534 26.32 -7.92 2.85
C GLU A 534 25.55 -6.91 3.69
N LYS A 535 24.66 -7.37 4.59
CA LYS A 535 23.93 -6.47 5.51
C LYS A 535 24.89 -5.67 6.38
N LEU A 536 25.96 -6.29 6.89
CA LEU A 536 26.97 -5.61 7.70
C LEU A 536 27.72 -4.54 6.89
N LEU A 537 28.06 -4.83 5.62
CA LEU A 537 28.66 -3.85 4.72
C LEU A 537 27.73 -2.65 4.48
N ILE A 538 26.43 -2.90 4.22
CA ILE A 538 25.42 -1.86 3.99
C ILE A 538 25.27 -0.97 5.23
N LEU A 539 25.22 -1.58 6.42
CA LEU A 539 25.09 -0.86 7.69
C LEU A 539 26.31 0.03 7.99
N GLY A 540 27.50 -0.39 7.57
CA GLY A 540 28.74 0.36 7.73
C GLY A 540 28.96 1.46 6.68
N ASN A 541 28.28 1.40 5.54
CA ASN A 541 28.51 2.33 4.43
C ASN A 541 27.84 3.70 4.67
N LYS A 542 28.60 4.78 4.46
CA LYS A 542 28.10 6.15 4.51
C LYS A 542 27.60 6.56 3.14
N ASN A 543 26.29 6.54 2.95
CA ASN A 543 25.63 6.51 1.64
C ASN A 543 25.15 7.87 1.12
N ASN A 544 25.46 8.98 1.79
CA ASN A 544 25.03 10.29 1.34
C ASN A 544 26.05 11.41 1.62
N PRO A 545 25.86 12.62 1.05
CA PRO A 545 26.78 13.74 1.26
C PRO A 545 26.94 14.14 2.73
N ARG A 546 25.92 13.92 3.57
CA ARG A 546 25.94 14.13 5.03
C ARG A 546 26.65 13.01 5.78
N GLY A 547 27.08 11.95 5.11
CA GLY A 547 27.72 10.76 5.67
C GLY A 547 26.82 9.95 6.60
N ASN A 548 25.50 9.98 6.38
CA ASN A 548 24.58 9.07 7.05
C ASN A 548 24.82 7.63 6.58
N THR A 549 24.52 6.68 7.44
CA THR A 549 24.35 5.27 7.07
C THR A 549 22.86 4.97 6.83
N ILE A 550 22.53 3.77 6.35
CA ILE A 550 21.13 3.36 6.21
C ILE A 550 20.35 3.44 7.54
N LEU A 551 21.03 3.17 8.66
CA LEU A 551 20.45 3.29 10.00
C LEU A 551 20.07 4.74 10.31
N HIS A 552 20.96 5.71 10.04
CA HIS A 552 20.66 7.14 10.20
C HIS A 552 19.49 7.58 9.32
N SER A 553 19.47 7.14 8.06
CA SER A 553 18.40 7.51 7.11
C SER A 553 17.07 6.85 7.44
N SER A 554 17.07 5.68 8.09
CA SER A 554 15.84 5.00 8.55
C SER A 554 15.13 5.72 9.69
N VAL A 555 15.80 6.62 10.43
CA VAL A 555 15.22 7.35 11.58
C VAL A 555 13.98 8.15 11.21
N THR A 556 13.87 8.64 9.98
CA THR A 556 12.68 9.37 9.51
C THR A 556 11.50 8.45 9.15
N TYR A 557 11.69 7.13 9.21
CA TYR A 557 10.74 6.11 8.77
C TYR A 557 10.63 4.97 9.81
N PRO A 558 9.75 5.10 10.84
CA PRO A 558 9.66 4.16 11.96
C PRO A 558 9.52 2.68 11.56
N GLY A 559 8.68 2.35 10.57
CA GLY A 559 8.51 0.97 10.11
C GLY A 559 9.81 0.35 9.57
N THR A 560 10.58 1.12 8.81
CA THR A 560 11.88 0.68 8.27
C THR A 560 12.95 0.62 9.35
N LEU A 561 12.96 1.61 10.26
CA LEU A 561 13.82 1.60 11.43
C LEU A 561 13.59 0.32 12.26
N GLN A 562 12.34 -0.13 12.44
CA GLN A 562 12.03 -1.35 13.19
C GLN A 562 12.71 -2.58 12.58
N ILE A 563 12.67 -2.70 11.25
CA ILE A 563 13.28 -3.81 10.51
C ILE A 563 14.80 -3.79 10.70
N VAL A 564 15.42 -2.62 10.55
CA VAL A 564 16.87 -2.45 10.71
C VAL A 564 17.30 -2.73 12.15
N LEU A 565 16.60 -2.19 13.16
CA LEU A 565 16.91 -2.40 14.57
C LEU A 565 16.72 -3.86 15.01
N LYS A 566 15.70 -4.56 14.49
CA LYS A 566 15.46 -6.00 14.75
C LYS A 566 16.64 -6.86 14.30
N TYR A 567 17.28 -6.49 13.19
CA TYR A 567 18.49 -7.17 12.70
C TYR A 567 19.72 -6.88 13.59
N LEU A 568 19.83 -5.64 14.06
CA LEU A 568 20.92 -5.16 14.90
C LEU A 568 20.72 -5.60 16.36
N THR A 569 20.85 -6.88 16.70
CA THR A 569 20.85 -7.27 18.13
C THR A 569 22.09 -6.70 18.86
N PRO A 570 22.01 -6.30 20.14
CA PRO A 570 23.13 -5.70 20.90
C PRO A 570 24.42 -6.53 20.87
N ASN A 571 24.31 -7.86 20.80
CA ASN A 571 25.45 -8.77 20.76
C ASN A 571 26.16 -8.85 19.40
N ARG A 572 25.51 -8.44 18.30
CA ARG A 572 26.05 -8.53 16.93
C ARG A 572 26.90 -7.31 16.53
N MET A 573 26.81 -6.21 17.28
CA MET A 573 27.58 -4.99 17.07
C MET A 573 28.46 -4.70 18.29
N LYS A 574 29.36 -5.65 18.66
CA LYS A 574 30.32 -5.50 19.77
C LYS A 574 31.40 -4.41 19.57
N GLY A 575 31.16 -3.41 18.72
CA GLY A 575 32.04 -2.26 18.55
C GLY A 575 31.28 -1.04 18.07
N ASN A 576 31.15 -0.03 18.93
CA ASN A 576 30.88 1.41 18.69
C ASN A 576 29.90 1.84 17.56
N SER A 577 29.11 0.96 16.94
CA SER A 577 28.31 1.28 15.76
C SER A 577 27.11 2.17 16.08
N TYR A 578 26.59 2.11 17.31
CA TYR A 578 25.56 3.03 17.81
C TYR A 578 26.08 4.46 18.04
N PHE A 579 27.40 4.65 18.03
CA PHE A 579 28.07 5.96 18.00
C PHE A 579 28.57 6.35 16.61
N THR A 580 28.18 5.64 15.54
CA THR A 580 28.53 6.12 14.20
C THR A 580 27.96 7.52 14.04
N LEU A 581 28.86 8.49 13.91
CA LEU A 581 28.48 9.85 13.65
C LEU A 581 28.44 10.08 12.15
N ASN A 582 27.45 10.82 11.70
CA ASN A 582 27.46 11.37 10.35
C ASN A 582 28.53 12.48 10.22
N LYS A 583 28.69 13.10 9.05
CA LYS A 583 29.67 14.19 8.86
C LYS A 583 29.36 15.45 9.67
N ASN A 584 28.11 15.64 10.10
CA ASN A 584 27.71 16.71 11.00
C ASN A 584 27.95 16.37 12.47
N LEU A 585 28.56 15.23 12.78
CA LEU A 585 28.70 14.71 14.14
C LEU A 585 27.36 14.42 14.83
N ASP A 586 26.27 14.25 14.07
CA ASP A 586 24.99 13.81 14.62
C ASP A 586 25.04 12.31 14.89
N ASN A 587 24.62 11.90 16.08
CA ASN A 587 24.28 10.51 16.38
C ASN A 587 22.80 10.22 16.05
N LEU A 588 22.35 8.99 16.27
CA LEU A 588 20.95 8.59 15.99
C LEU A 588 19.93 9.40 16.82
N ILE A 589 20.25 9.73 18.08
CA ILE A 589 19.36 10.49 18.96
C ILE A 589 19.20 11.94 18.48
N HIS A 590 20.25 12.58 17.94
CA HIS A 590 20.16 13.89 17.30
C HIS A 590 19.17 13.87 16.13
N LEU A 591 19.27 12.86 15.26
CA LEU A 591 18.38 12.72 14.12
C LEU A 591 16.95 12.33 14.51
N ALA A 592 16.79 11.58 15.61
CA ALA A 592 15.50 11.11 16.10
C ALA A 592 14.79 12.14 16.97
N ALA A 593 15.48 13.15 17.51
CA ALA A 593 14.91 14.18 18.36
C ALA A 593 13.67 14.89 17.75
N PRO A 594 13.53 15.09 16.43
CA PRO A 594 12.29 15.59 15.83
C PRO A 594 11.15 14.55 15.71
N TYR A 595 11.44 13.25 15.86
CA TYR A 595 10.55 12.11 15.56
C TYR A 595 10.33 11.22 16.80
N PRO A 596 9.29 11.48 17.63
CA PRO A 596 9.09 10.80 18.91
C PRO A 596 9.03 9.26 18.84
N GLU A 597 8.38 8.72 17.81
CA GLU A 597 8.22 7.26 17.63
C GLU A 597 9.57 6.59 17.40
N SER A 598 10.34 7.07 16.42
CA SER A 598 11.70 6.59 16.15
C SER A 598 12.63 6.78 17.34
N LEU A 599 12.49 7.88 18.07
CA LEU A 599 13.27 8.17 19.27
C LEU A 599 13.02 7.14 20.38
N GLU A 600 11.75 6.83 20.67
CA GLU A 600 11.40 5.80 21.66
C GLU A 600 11.92 4.43 21.23
N MET A 601 11.79 4.08 19.95
CA MET A 601 12.34 2.83 19.40
C MET A 601 13.85 2.72 19.59
N ILE A 602 14.60 3.80 19.30
CA ILE A 602 16.06 3.81 19.47
C ILE A 602 16.43 3.70 20.95
N PHE A 603 15.73 4.38 21.87
CA PHE A 603 16.00 4.24 23.31
C PHE A 603 15.66 2.85 23.85
N ASN A 604 14.62 2.19 23.33
CA ASN A 604 14.28 0.82 23.71
C ASN A 604 15.28 -0.20 23.15
N TRP A 605 15.96 0.15 22.06
CA TRP A 605 16.99 -0.68 21.44
C TRP A 605 18.38 -0.45 22.05
N LEU A 606 18.72 0.79 22.43
CA LEU A 606 20.01 1.18 22.99
C LEU A 606 20.10 0.75 24.48
N PRO A 607 21.25 0.21 24.95
CA PRO A 607 21.45 -0.10 26.37
C PRO A 607 21.27 1.13 27.26
N GLU A 608 20.62 0.98 28.42
CA GLU A 608 20.33 2.10 29.33
C GLU A 608 21.58 2.88 29.77
N GLU A 609 22.72 2.19 29.94
CA GLU A 609 24.00 2.79 30.31
C GLU A 609 24.53 3.77 29.25
N GLU A 610 24.12 3.63 27.99
CA GLU A 610 24.57 4.47 26.88
C GLU A 610 23.62 5.65 26.60
N HIS A 611 22.42 5.66 27.20
CA HIS A 611 21.44 6.72 26.97
C HIS A 611 22.01 8.09 27.31
N LEU A 612 22.68 8.20 28.46
CA LEU A 612 23.24 9.47 28.92
C LEU A 612 24.38 9.96 28.01
N ASN A 613 25.26 9.06 27.57
CA ASN A 613 26.34 9.38 26.64
C ASN A 613 25.79 9.90 25.30
N ALA A 614 24.76 9.23 24.78
CA ALA A 614 24.10 9.63 23.54
C ALA A 614 23.40 11.00 23.66
N ILE A 615 22.78 11.29 24.81
CA ILE A 615 22.12 12.59 25.09
C ILE A 615 23.14 13.71 25.35
N LYS A 616 24.31 13.41 25.92
CA LYS A 616 25.38 14.40 26.16
C LYS A 616 26.21 14.72 24.92
N SER A 617 26.19 13.85 23.92
CA SER A 617 26.93 14.06 22.68
C SER A 617 26.55 15.38 22.01
N ILE A 618 27.53 16.01 21.37
CA ILE A 618 27.37 17.28 20.66
C ILE A 618 27.66 17.10 19.17
N ASN A 619 26.86 17.73 18.33
CA ASN A 619 27.10 17.77 16.90
C ASN A 619 28.04 18.93 16.49
N ILE A 620 28.23 19.15 15.19
CA ILE A 620 29.15 20.16 14.64
C ILE A 620 28.82 21.60 15.06
N VAL A 621 27.55 21.90 15.32
CA VAL A 621 27.09 23.21 15.85
C VAL A 621 26.98 23.22 17.37
N LYS A 622 27.56 22.21 18.04
CA LYS A 622 27.53 21.99 19.49
C LYS A 622 26.13 21.81 20.08
N ASN A 623 25.13 21.45 19.25
CA ASN A 623 23.83 21.07 19.78
C ASN A 623 23.92 19.68 20.38
N THR A 624 23.26 19.48 21.52
CA THR A 624 22.90 18.15 22.03
C THR A 624 21.54 17.72 21.46
N PRO A 625 21.15 16.44 21.50
CA PRO A 625 19.81 16.03 21.11
C PRO A 625 18.70 16.75 21.87
N LEU A 626 18.96 17.16 23.12
CA LEU A 626 18.00 17.94 23.91
C LEU A 626 17.73 19.33 23.30
N HIS A 627 18.74 20.00 22.72
CA HIS A 627 18.54 21.27 22.00
C HIS A 627 17.53 21.11 20.87
N ILE A 628 17.60 19.99 20.14
CA ILE A 628 16.73 19.70 18.99
C ILE A 628 15.33 19.31 19.47
N ALA A 629 15.24 18.44 20.49
CA ALA A 629 13.99 17.90 20.99
C ALA A 629 13.07 18.95 21.62
N ILE A 630 13.60 20.09 22.09
CA ILE A 630 12.77 21.16 22.69
C ILE A 630 11.68 21.69 21.75
N LYS A 631 11.86 21.58 20.44
CA LYS A 631 10.84 21.98 19.47
C LYS A 631 9.68 20.97 19.35
N ASN A 632 9.85 19.75 19.86
CA ASN A 632 8.84 18.69 19.85
C ASN A 632 8.54 18.23 21.30
N LEU A 633 7.32 18.49 21.76
CA LEU A 633 6.92 18.27 23.15
C LEU A 633 6.99 16.79 23.58
N ASP A 634 6.70 15.85 22.69
CA ASP A 634 6.74 14.42 23.02
C ASP A 634 8.17 13.90 23.04
N SER A 635 9.01 14.29 22.06
CA SER A 635 10.44 13.99 22.10
C SER A 635 11.12 14.56 23.34
N LEU A 636 10.76 15.78 23.74
CA LEU A 636 11.27 16.40 24.97
C LEU A 636 10.98 15.52 26.19
N LYS A 637 9.73 15.05 26.35
CA LYS A 637 9.36 14.16 27.47
C LYS A 637 10.14 12.84 27.42
N ILE A 638 10.31 12.27 26.24
CA ILE A 638 11.05 11.01 26.04
C ILE A 638 12.50 11.17 26.49
N ILE A 639 13.20 12.20 26.00
CA ILE A 639 14.60 12.46 26.38
C ILE A 639 14.71 12.75 27.88
N LEU A 640 13.87 13.63 28.43
CA LEU A 640 13.91 14.00 29.85
C LEU A 640 13.71 12.79 30.77
N LYS A 641 12.88 11.82 30.39
CA LYS A 641 12.67 10.58 31.15
C LYS A 641 13.94 9.69 31.21
N ARG A 642 14.88 9.87 30.28
CA ARG A 642 16.13 9.09 30.20
C ARG A 642 17.35 9.81 30.79
N ILE A 643 17.18 11.02 31.32
CA ILE A 643 18.26 11.78 31.98
C ILE A 643 18.12 11.62 33.51
N PRO A 644 19.15 11.15 34.22
CA PRO A 644 19.17 11.19 35.68
C PRO A 644 19.07 12.63 36.21
N LEU A 645 18.26 12.86 37.25
CA LEU A 645 18.00 14.21 37.78
C LEU A 645 19.27 14.99 38.18
N HIS A 646 20.30 14.30 38.69
CA HIS A 646 21.58 14.92 39.09
C HIS A 646 22.40 15.44 37.89
N GLU A 647 22.21 14.87 36.70
CA GLU A 647 22.87 15.25 35.45
C GLU A 647 22.05 16.25 34.63
N LEU A 648 20.75 16.33 34.90
CA LEU A 648 19.82 17.14 34.13
C LEU A 648 20.20 18.62 34.11
N LYS A 649 20.65 19.16 35.25
CA LYS A 649 21.05 20.57 35.35
C LYS A 649 22.21 20.87 34.41
N ASP A 650 23.24 20.04 34.42
CA ASP A 650 24.44 20.27 33.60
C ASP A 650 24.10 20.24 32.11
N ILE A 651 23.27 19.29 31.67
CA ILE A 651 22.84 19.17 30.27
C ILE A 651 21.96 20.36 29.85
N LEU A 652 21.08 20.85 30.73
CA LEU A 652 20.16 21.96 30.44
C LEU A 652 20.88 23.29 30.18
N PHE A 653 22.11 23.47 30.68
CA PHE A 653 22.89 24.70 30.54
C PHE A 653 24.11 24.55 29.61
N LEU A 654 24.28 23.41 28.93
CA LEU A 654 25.25 23.27 27.84
C LEU A 654 24.90 24.25 26.72
N SER A 655 25.88 25.05 26.29
CA SER A 655 25.68 26.07 25.27
C SER A 655 26.12 25.56 23.89
N ASN A 656 25.28 25.76 22.87
CA ASN A 656 25.65 25.49 21.48
C ASN A 656 26.56 26.60 20.90
N ALA A 657 26.90 26.50 19.61
CA ALA A 657 27.76 27.48 18.93
C ALA A 657 27.18 28.92 18.90
N CYS A 658 25.87 29.06 19.05
CA CYS A 658 25.14 30.33 19.13
C CYS A 658 24.90 30.80 20.57
N ASN A 659 25.57 30.19 21.55
CA ASN A 659 25.36 30.41 23.00
C ASN A 659 23.95 30.11 23.50
N GLU A 660 23.16 29.35 22.74
CA GLU A 660 21.84 28.91 23.17
C GLU A 660 21.97 27.68 24.07
N THR A 661 21.15 27.60 25.10
CA THR A 661 21.06 26.42 25.97
C THR A 661 19.70 25.75 25.80
N PRO A 662 19.57 24.44 26.10
CA PRO A 662 18.27 23.80 26.11
C PRO A 662 17.27 24.53 27.02
N PHE A 663 17.72 24.98 28.20
CA PHE A 663 16.87 25.76 29.09
C PHE A 663 16.38 27.08 28.46
N GLY A 664 17.28 27.82 27.80
CA GLY A 664 16.92 29.06 27.09
C GLY A 664 15.94 28.86 25.94
N LEU A 665 16.17 27.83 25.11
CA LEU A 665 15.26 27.48 24.03
C LEU A 665 13.87 27.07 24.56
N ALA A 666 13.80 26.43 25.73
CA ALA A 666 12.53 26.09 26.37
C ALA A 666 11.79 27.31 26.92
N CYS A 667 12.53 28.37 27.31
CA CYS A 667 11.93 29.65 27.67
C CYS A 667 11.24 30.31 26.48
N GLU A 668 11.82 30.24 25.29
CA GLU A 668 11.22 30.79 24.06
C GLU A 668 9.97 30.01 23.60
N ASN A 669 9.94 28.68 23.78
CA ASN A 669 8.94 27.79 23.16
C ASN A 669 7.80 27.29 24.08
N ASN A 670 7.53 27.94 25.22
CA ASN A 670 6.50 27.55 26.20
C ASN A 670 6.63 26.13 26.81
N ASN A 671 7.75 25.45 26.56
CA ASN A 671 8.03 24.09 27.03
C ASN A 671 8.72 24.08 28.40
N LEU A 672 9.11 25.26 28.91
CA LEU A 672 9.72 25.45 30.22
C LEU A 672 8.94 24.79 31.38
N LYS A 673 7.60 24.79 31.33
CA LYS A 673 6.75 24.16 32.36
C LYS A 673 7.04 22.67 32.54
N ILE A 674 7.40 21.96 31.47
CA ILE A 674 7.72 20.53 31.52
C ILE A 674 9.04 20.35 32.27
N ILE A 675 10.05 21.15 31.94
CA ILE A 675 11.37 21.10 32.55
C ILE A 675 11.30 21.48 34.03
N LEU A 676 10.66 22.60 34.38
CA LEU A 676 10.57 23.08 35.76
C LEU A 676 9.83 22.10 36.69
N LYS A 677 8.84 21.36 36.17
CA LYS A 677 8.13 20.33 36.94
C LYS A 677 9.02 19.16 37.38
N LEU A 678 10.20 18.98 36.78
CA LEU A 678 11.18 17.98 37.20
C LEU A 678 12.00 18.41 38.43
N PHE A 679 11.94 19.69 38.79
CA PHE A 679 12.62 20.25 39.95
C PHE A 679 11.64 20.57 41.07
N LEU A 680 12.13 20.55 42.31
CA LEU A 680 11.37 20.97 43.48
C LEU A 680 10.95 22.43 43.34
N GLU A 681 9.79 22.77 43.87
CA GLU A 681 9.19 24.10 43.67
C GLU A 681 10.12 25.24 44.10
N ASN A 682 10.85 25.04 45.21
CA ASN A 682 11.78 26.03 45.75
C ASN A 682 13.03 26.25 44.88
N ASP A 683 13.44 25.25 44.09
CA ASP A 683 14.69 25.30 43.30
C ASP A 683 14.47 25.93 41.90
N ARG A 684 13.20 26.03 41.47
CA ARG A 684 12.85 26.53 40.12
C ARG A 684 13.28 27.96 39.89
N LEU A 685 13.19 28.81 40.92
CA LEU A 685 13.58 30.21 40.82
C LEU A 685 15.09 30.35 40.61
N ASP A 686 15.90 29.51 41.26
CA ASP A 686 17.35 29.54 41.13
C ASP A 686 17.80 29.14 39.72
N LEU A 687 17.07 28.24 39.06
CA LEU A 687 17.29 27.93 37.65
C LEU A 687 17.01 29.13 36.74
N LEU A 688 15.95 29.88 37.01
CA LEU A 688 15.54 31.04 36.21
C LEU A 688 16.42 32.28 36.41
N LYS A 689 17.09 32.39 37.56
CA LYS A 689 18.05 33.46 37.85
C LYS A 689 19.41 33.27 37.17
N GLN A 690 19.63 32.13 36.52
CA GLN A 690 20.87 31.91 35.77
C GLN A 690 20.96 32.84 34.56
N TYR A 691 22.19 33.19 34.22
CA TYR A 691 22.52 34.11 33.13
C TYR A 691 22.44 33.42 31.76
N ASN A 692 21.69 34.01 30.84
CA ASN A 692 21.62 33.60 29.45
C ASN A 692 22.69 34.32 28.63
N LYS A 693 23.70 33.56 28.19
CA LYS A 693 24.82 34.08 27.39
C LYS A 693 24.39 34.61 26.01
N LYS A 694 23.27 34.14 25.45
CA LYS A 694 22.77 34.56 24.13
C LYS A 694 22.21 35.99 24.16
N THR A 695 21.38 36.28 25.16
CA THR A 695 20.63 37.55 25.29
C THR A 695 21.36 38.56 26.16
N GLY A 696 22.20 38.09 27.09
CA GLY A 696 22.84 38.92 28.09
C GLY A 696 21.96 39.21 29.31
N ASN A 697 20.80 38.57 29.42
CA ASN A 697 19.87 38.72 30.54
C ASN A 697 19.79 37.44 31.38
N ILE A 698 19.06 37.47 32.49
CA ILE A 698 18.69 36.23 33.20
C ILE A 698 17.53 35.52 32.48
N PHE A 699 17.46 34.18 32.55
CA PHE A 699 16.40 33.42 31.87
C PHE A 699 14.97 33.82 32.26
N LEU A 700 14.81 34.29 33.50
CA LEU A 700 13.57 34.87 34.00
C LEU A 700 13.07 36.03 33.14
N GLU A 701 13.98 36.94 32.78
CA GLU A 701 13.68 38.14 32.01
C GLU A 701 13.36 37.78 30.55
N ASP A 702 14.15 36.90 29.95
CA ASP A 702 13.90 36.39 28.60
C ASP A 702 12.54 35.68 28.51
N TYR A 703 12.23 34.83 29.48
CA TYR A 703 10.94 34.16 29.52
C TYR A 703 9.79 35.18 29.60
N ALA A 704 9.92 36.17 30.50
CA ALA A 704 8.90 37.18 30.71
C ALA A 704 8.64 38.00 29.43
N PHE A 705 9.70 38.37 28.72
CA PHE A 705 9.63 39.10 27.46
C PHE A 705 9.00 38.27 26.33
N CYS A 706 9.48 37.04 26.13
CA CYS A 706 9.01 36.17 25.03
C CYS A 706 7.58 35.64 25.26
N ASN A 707 7.11 35.55 26.50
CA ASN A 707 5.80 34.99 26.84
C ASN A 707 4.91 36.01 27.56
N SER A 708 4.85 37.24 27.02
CA SER A 708 4.13 38.37 27.63
C SER A 708 2.62 38.14 27.88
N ASN A 709 2.02 37.10 27.28
CA ASN A 709 0.62 36.72 27.45
C ASN A 709 0.38 35.54 28.42
N LYS A 710 1.43 34.98 29.03
CA LYS A 710 1.33 33.73 29.83
C LYS A 710 1.76 33.89 31.29
N ILE A 711 1.66 35.09 31.86
CA ILE A 711 2.01 35.35 33.27
C ILE A 711 1.44 34.31 34.24
N PRO A 712 0.12 33.99 34.21
CA PRO A 712 -0.43 33.09 35.19
C PRO A 712 0.20 31.69 35.08
N LEU A 713 0.49 31.24 33.86
CA LEU A 713 1.14 29.95 33.63
C LEU A 713 2.57 29.92 34.18
N PHE A 714 3.25 31.06 34.19
CA PHE A 714 4.62 31.21 34.66
C PHE A 714 4.73 31.39 36.18
N LEU A 715 4.00 32.36 36.75
CA LEU A 715 4.03 32.61 38.19
C LEU A 715 3.51 31.40 38.98
N ASN A 716 2.56 30.64 38.42
CA ASN A 716 2.11 29.38 39.03
C ASN A 716 3.15 28.25 39.02
N LEU A 717 4.29 28.40 38.35
CA LEU A 717 5.42 27.45 38.46
C LEU A 717 6.29 27.73 39.68
N LEU A 718 6.14 28.91 40.30
CA LEU A 718 6.95 29.37 41.41
C LEU A 718 6.18 29.30 42.75
N PRO A 719 6.90 29.09 43.87
CA PRO A 719 6.33 29.13 45.21
C PRO A 719 5.60 30.44 45.49
N LYS A 720 4.39 30.36 46.07
CA LYS A 720 3.55 31.53 46.35
C LYS A 720 4.29 32.61 47.17
N ASN A 721 5.12 32.20 48.12
CA ASN A 721 5.92 33.10 48.95
C ASN A 721 7.01 33.85 48.18
N GLN A 722 7.48 33.34 47.03
CA GLN A 722 8.52 33.96 46.21
C GLN A 722 7.97 34.87 45.10
N ARG A 723 6.70 34.72 44.72
CA ARG A 723 6.06 35.51 43.64
C ARG A 723 6.04 36.99 43.93
N LEU A 724 5.73 37.38 45.17
CA LEU A 724 5.60 38.78 45.54
C LEU A 724 6.94 39.52 45.46
N ASP A 725 8.00 38.90 45.97
CA ASP A 725 9.36 39.46 45.93
C ASP A 725 9.81 39.62 44.47
N LEU A 726 9.53 38.61 43.64
CA LEU A 726 9.82 38.63 42.20
C LEU A 726 9.14 39.80 41.46
N ILE A 727 7.86 40.06 41.75
CA ILE A 727 7.10 41.15 41.11
C ILE A 727 7.63 42.52 41.52
N LYS A 728 8.13 42.65 42.77
CA LYS A 728 8.70 43.88 43.34
C LYS A 728 10.09 44.20 42.82
N THR A 729 10.93 43.18 42.65
CA THR A 729 12.33 43.37 42.31
C THR A 729 12.48 43.74 40.83
N PRO A 730 13.14 44.87 40.51
CA PRO A 730 13.43 45.23 39.13
C PRO A 730 14.55 44.35 38.56
N PHE A 731 14.48 44.10 37.25
CA PHE A 731 15.57 43.55 36.44
C PHE A 731 16.73 44.54 36.33
N GLU A 732 17.85 44.07 35.78
CA GLU A 732 19.09 44.87 35.68
C GLU A 732 18.91 46.16 34.89
N ASP A 733 18.04 46.18 33.89
CA ASP A 733 17.73 47.36 33.07
C ASP A 733 16.68 48.31 33.71
N GLY A 734 16.20 47.95 34.90
CA GLY A 734 15.19 48.68 35.67
C GLY A 734 13.75 48.28 35.37
N ASN A 735 13.48 47.40 34.39
CA ASN A 735 12.13 46.87 34.15
C ASN A 735 11.64 46.09 35.37
N THR A 736 10.32 46.05 35.54
CA THR A 736 9.65 45.14 36.47
C THR A 736 8.68 44.29 35.68
N PHE A 737 8.07 43.27 36.30
CA PHE A 737 6.98 42.53 35.66
C PHE A 737 5.90 43.49 35.12
N PHE A 738 5.49 44.48 35.89
CA PHE A 738 4.53 45.48 35.41
C PHE A 738 5.00 46.24 34.16
N HIS A 739 6.30 46.52 33.99
CA HIS A 739 6.80 47.14 32.75
C HIS A 739 6.71 46.22 31.54
N ILE A 740 7.13 44.95 31.69
CA ILE A 740 7.13 43.96 30.60
C ILE A 740 5.71 43.68 30.12
N TYR A 741 4.75 43.69 31.04
CA TYR A 741 3.37 43.27 30.81
C TYR A 741 2.38 44.44 30.67
N ALA A 742 2.88 45.68 30.64
CA ALA A 742 2.08 46.90 30.65
C ALA A 742 1.12 47.04 29.46
N HIS A 743 1.35 46.35 28.35
CA HIS A 743 0.47 46.36 27.17
C HIS A 743 -0.65 45.32 27.25
N ASN A 744 -0.68 44.46 28.27
CA ASN A 744 -1.62 43.35 28.39
C ASN A 744 -2.54 43.49 29.62
N PRO A 745 -3.81 43.92 29.42
CA PRO A 745 -4.80 44.11 30.49
C PRO A 745 -5.00 42.91 31.41
N ALA A 746 -5.09 41.70 30.85
CA ALA A 746 -5.34 40.48 31.60
C ALA A 746 -4.15 40.12 32.52
N ALA A 747 -2.95 40.32 32.00
CA ALA A 747 -1.70 40.14 32.73
C ALA A 747 -1.57 41.12 33.90
N ILE A 748 -1.89 42.40 33.67
CA ILE A 748 -1.86 43.44 34.72
C ILE A 748 -2.86 43.12 35.82
N ASN A 749 -4.08 42.70 35.48
CA ASN A 749 -5.08 42.28 36.46
C ASN A 749 -4.58 41.10 37.31
N TYR A 750 -3.97 40.10 36.69
CA TYR A 750 -3.38 38.97 37.43
C TYR A 750 -2.25 39.43 38.36
N LEU A 751 -1.37 40.32 37.90
CA LEU A 751 -0.31 40.88 38.75
C LEU A 751 -0.89 41.65 39.95
N PHE A 752 -2.03 42.33 39.79
CA PHE A 752 -2.74 42.99 40.88
C PHE A 752 -3.38 42.04 41.89
N GLU A 753 -3.75 40.82 41.49
CA GLU A 753 -4.23 39.80 42.43
C GLU A 753 -3.11 39.31 43.37
N GLU A 754 -1.88 39.27 42.88
CA GLU A 754 -0.70 38.82 43.63
C GLU A 754 0.06 39.97 44.34
N PHE A 755 -0.25 41.24 44.04
CA PHE A 755 0.50 42.41 44.51
C PHE A 755 -0.37 43.41 45.32
N PRO A 756 0.06 43.84 46.53
CA PRO A 756 -0.68 44.79 47.34
C PRO A 756 -0.62 46.21 46.74
N VAL A 757 -1.80 46.77 46.40
CA VAL A 757 -1.96 48.08 45.73
C VAL A 757 -1.36 49.25 46.51
N THR A 758 -1.16 49.11 47.82
CA THR A 758 -0.61 50.17 48.69
C THR A 758 0.83 50.61 48.34
N GLN A 759 1.57 49.82 47.55
CA GLN A 759 2.92 50.15 47.06
C GLN A 759 2.98 50.35 45.54
N ALA A 760 1.82 50.38 44.88
CA ALA A 760 1.71 50.36 43.42
C ALA A 760 2.26 51.63 42.76
N PHE A 761 2.00 52.81 43.34
CA PHE A 761 2.43 54.08 42.74
C PHE A 761 3.95 54.16 42.58
N THR A 762 4.72 53.90 43.66
CA THR A 762 6.19 53.92 43.62
C THR A 762 6.76 52.93 42.61
N LEU A 763 6.15 51.74 42.48
CA LEU A 763 6.56 50.73 41.50
C LEU A 763 6.26 51.19 40.07
N PHE A 764 5.09 51.80 39.84
CA PHE A 764 4.61 52.18 38.52
C PHE A 764 5.28 53.43 37.98
N THR A 765 5.75 54.32 38.85
CA THR A 765 6.50 55.53 38.46
C THR A 765 8.01 55.28 38.38
N ARG A 766 8.48 54.06 38.66
CA ARG A 766 9.88 53.70 38.45
C ARG A 766 10.21 53.85 36.96
N VAL A 767 11.39 54.42 36.67
CA VAL A 767 11.85 54.65 35.30
C VAL A 767 12.86 53.57 34.89
N ILE A 768 12.75 53.08 33.67
CA ILE A 768 13.73 52.13 33.12
C ILE A 768 14.97 52.86 32.59
N GLN A 769 16.14 52.23 32.67
CA GLN A 769 17.42 52.95 32.52
C GLN A 769 17.62 53.61 31.15
N ARG A 770 17.25 52.91 30.06
CA ARG A 770 17.55 53.37 28.68
C ARG A 770 16.61 54.46 28.19
N THR A 771 15.31 54.29 28.40
CA THR A 771 14.29 55.20 27.84
C THR A 771 13.68 56.13 28.88
N ARG A 772 13.91 55.88 30.17
CA ARG A 772 13.20 56.51 31.28
C ARG A 772 11.68 56.31 31.24
N ASP A 773 11.19 55.32 30.50
CA ASP A 773 9.78 54.95 30.50
C ASP A 773 9.37 54.41 31.87
N THR A 774 8.16 54.75 32.28
CA THR A 774 7.46 54.14 33.42
C THR A 774 6.50 53.04 32.93
N VAL A 775 5.86 52.32 33.86
CA VAL A 775 4.81 51.33 33.52
C VAL A 775 3.71 51.98 32.69
N PHE A 776 3.32 53.22 33.03
CA PHE A 776 2.33 53.98 32.29
C PHE A 776 2.78 54.27 30.85
N HIS A 777 4.05 54.63 30.63
CA HIS A 777 4.59 54.85 29.27
C HIS A 777 4.52 53.57 28.44
N LYS A 778 4.81 52.40 29.03
CA LYS A 778 4.66 51.12 28.31
C LYS A 778 3.19 50.76 28.03
N ALA A 779 2.27 51.13 28.93
CA ALA A 779 0.85 50.86 28.80
C ALA A 779 0.13 51.70 27.75
N VAL A 780 0.70 52.84 27.32
CA VAL A 780 0.10 53.74 26.32
C VAL A 780 -0.28 53.03 25.03
N ASN A 781 0.44 51.98 24.63
CA ASN A 781 0.11 51.23 23.41
C ASN A 781 -1.22 50.45 23.51
N ASN A 782 -1.82 50.35 24.70
CA ASN A 782 -3.09 49.68 24.94
C ASN A 782 -3.99 50.50 25.90
N PRO A 783 -5.00 51.23 25.40
CA PRO A 783 -5.87 52.07 26.23
C PRO A 783 -6.56 51.32 27.38
N ALA A 784 -6.92 50.04 27.17
CA ALA A 784 -7.54 49.23 28.21
C ALA A 784 -6.57 48.92 29.36
N ALA A 785 -5.29 48.69 29.05
CA ALA A 785 -4.26 48.47 30.05
C ALA A 785 -3.99 49.75 30.84
N LEU A 786 -3.92 50.88 30.13
CA LEU A 786 -3.74 52.20 30.73
C LEU A 786 -4.90 52.55 31.68
N LYS A 787 -6.14 52.26 31.28
CA LYS A 787 -7.33 52.42 32.14
C LYS A 787 -7.21 51.64 33.44
N ILE A 788 -6.86 50.35 33.36
CA ILE A 788 -6.70 49.50 34.55
C ILE A 788 -5.67 50.09 35.52
N LEU A 789 -4.51 50.55 35.01
CA LEU A 789 -3.47 51.15 35.86
C LEU A 789 -3.96 52.44 36.52
N PHE A 790 -4.67 53.30 35.79
CA PHE A 790 -5.21 54.54 36.32
C PHE A 790 -6.38 54.37 37.30
N ASP A 791 -7.12 53.27 37.22
CA ASP A 791 -8.18 52.92 38.18
C ASP A 791 -7.61 52.40 39.52
N LYS A 792 -6.29 52.16 39.60
CA LYS A 792 -5.60 51.65 40.80
C LYS A 792 -4.77 52.69 41.54
N ILE A 793 -4.83 53.95 41.13
CA ILE A 793 -4.13 55.08 41.77
C ILE A 793 -5.13 56.16 42.17
N THR A 794 -4.71 57.06 43.06
CA THR A 794 -5.51 58.21 43.47
C THR A 794 -5.53 59.32 42.41
N CYS A 795 -6.49 60.25 42.51
CA CYS A 795 -6.55 61.41 41.61
C CYS A 795 -5.29 62.28 41.68
N GLU A 796 -4.67 62.45 42.86
CA GLU A 796 -3.43 63.22 43.00
C GLU A 796 -2.25 62.54 42.30
N GLU A 797 -2.15 61.22 42.41
CA GLU A 797 -1.15 60.40 41.74
C GLU A 797 -1.32 60.41 40.21
N TYR A 798 -2.57 60.37 39.75
CA TYR A 798 -2.92 60.49 38.33
C TYR A 798 -2.36 61.78 37.73
N LEU A 799 -2.61 62.93 38.36
CA LEU A 799 -2.12 64.23 37.87
C LEU A 799 -0.58 64.30 37.88
N LYS A 800 0.08 63.66 38.86
CA LYS A 800 1.56 63.54 38.88
C LYS A 800 2.08 62.76 37.67
N ILE A 801 1.39 61.69 37.25
CA ILE A 801 1.82 60.87 36.10
C ILE A 801 1.75 61.64 34.78
N LEU A 802 0.74 62.50 34.60
CA LEU A 802 0.59 63.29 33.37
C LEU A 802 1.79 64.22 33.12
N ASN A 803 2.45 64.65 34.20
CA ASN A 803 3.63 65.51 34.18
C ASN A 803 4.96 64.75 34.08
N LEU A 804 4.94 63.40 34.09
CA LEU A 804 6.16 62.62 33.93
C LEU A 804 6.68 62.71 32.50
N SER A 805 8.00 62.80 32.36
CA SER A 805 8.69 62.80 31.07
C SER A 805 9.59 61.56 30.95
N ASN A 806 9.77 61.10 29.72
CA ASN A 806 10.78 60.09 29.39
C ASN A 806 11.94 60.74 28.61
N ARG A 807 12.88 59.96 28.09
CA ARG A 807 14.02 60.49 27.32
C ARG A 807 13.61 61.12 25.97
N TYR A 808 12.40 60.87 25.48
CA TYR A 808 11.95 61.17 24.12
C TYR A 808 10.77 62.14 24.02
N SER A 809 10.13 62.51 25.13
CA SER A 809 9.01 63.45 25.20
C SER A 809 9.07 64.29 26.47
N HIS A 810 8.56 65.51 26.41
CA HIS A 810 8.57 66.45 27.53
C HIS A 810 7.43 66.18 28.52
N SER A 811 6.38 65.46 28.10
CA SER A 811 5.31 64.99 28.99
C SER A 811 4.77 63.60 28.59
N PHE A 812 4.03 62.98 29.50
CA PHE A 812 3.33 61.73 29.27
C PHE A 812 2.18 61.90 28.25
N VAL A 813 1.56 63.08 28.24
CA VAL A 813 0.50 63.45 27.28
C VAL A 813 1.06 63.51 25.86
N GLU A 814 2.22 64.14 25.66
CA GLU A 814 2.93 64.14 24.38
C GLU A 814 3.30 62.72 23.93
N TYR A 815 3.77 61.89 24.87
CA TYR A 815 4.09 60.50 24.58
C TYR A 815 2.86 59.73 24.11
N ALA A 816 1.73 59.87 24.80
CA ALA A 816 0.47 59.24 24.43
C ALA A 816 0.00 59.70 23.05
N LEU A 817 0.02 61.01 22.81
CA LEU A 817 -0.35 61.60 21.54
C LEU A 817 0.49 61.06 20.38
N LYS A 818 1.80 60.89 20.59
CA LYS A 818 2.71 60.35 19.57
C LYS A 818 2.56 58.84 19.33
N ARG A 819 2.25 58.06 20.37
CA ARG A 819 2.32 56.59 20.32
C ARG A 819 0.98 55.91 20.07
N ASN A 820 -0.11 56.40 20.65
CA ASN A 820 -1.44 55.83 20.49
C ASN A 820 -2.52 56.87 20.76
N PHE A 821 -3.20 57.31 19.69
CA PHE A 821 -4.20 58.37 19.76
C PHE A 821 -5.38 58.02 20.67
N ASP A 822 -5.83 56.76 20.71
CA ASP A 822 -6.97 56.36 21.53
C ASP A 822 -6.64 56.44 23.04
N SER A 823 -5.39 56.13 23.41
CA SER A 823 -4.89 56.35 24.77
C SER A 823 -4.84 57.84 25.14
N PHE A 824 -4.47 58.69 24.19
CA PHE A 824 -4.53 60.15 24.36
C PHE A 824 -5.98 60.62 24.56
N ILE A 825 -6.94 60.14 23.77
CA ILE A 825 -8.37 60.46 23.92
C ILE A 825 -8.88 60.02 25.31
N TYR A 826 -8.49 58.83 25.77
CA TYR A 826 -8.83 58.38 27.11
C TYR A 826 -8.28 59.31 28.20
N ILE A 827 -7.00 59.71 28.10
CA ILE A 827 -6.37 60.67 29.02
C ILE A 827 -7.12 62.01 28.97
N TRP A 828 -7.46 62.50 27.78
CA TRP A 828 -8.21 63.73 27.58
C TRP A 828 -9.57 63.69 28.29
N GLN A 829 -10.35 62.63 28.07
CA GLN A 829 -11.68 62.48 28.67
C GLN A 829 -11.64 62.33 30.19
N ARG A 830 -10.60 61.69 30.74
CA ARG A 830 -10.46 61.47 32.18
C ARG A 830 -9.90 62.70 32.92
N THR A 831 -9.14 63.56 32.26
CA THR A 831 -8.46 64.69 32.90
C THR A 831 -9.40 65.90 33.03
N PRO A 832 -9.45 66.59 34.19
CA PRO A 832 -10.19 67.84 34.32
C PRO A 832 -9.79 68.86 33.25
N LYS A 833 -10.77 69.54 32.65
CA LYS A 833 -10.57 70.43 31.48
C LYS A 833 -9.51 71.52 31.71
N GLU A 834 -9.49 72.11 32.91
CA GLU A 834 -8.53 73.16 33.28
C GLU A 834 -7.09 72.64 33.24
N HIS A 835 -6.84 71.47 33.82
CA HIS A 835 -5.53 70.85 33.86
C HIS A 835 -5.09 70.30 32.49
N MET A 836 -6.02 69.74 31.72
CA MET A 836 -5.74 69.27 30.37
C MET A 836 -5.40 70.43 29.42
N SER A 837 -6.06 71.58 29.59
CA SER A 837 -5.76 72.81 28.84
C SER A 837 -4.34 73.31 29.13
N GLU A 838 -3.91 73.24 30.38
CA GLU A 838 -2.54 73.59 30.79
C GLU A 838 -1.50 72.64 30.17
N LEU A 839 -1.72 71.33 30.24
CA LEU A 839 -0.82 70.32 29.68
C LEU A 839 -0.67 70.44 28.16
N ILE A 840 -1.77 70.70 27.44
CA ILE A 840 -1.75 70.88 25.99
C ILE A 840 -1.03 72.19 25.59
N LYS A 841 -1.22 73.29 26.33
CA LYS A 841 -0.52 74.57 26.06
C LYS A 841 0.99 74.46 26.23
N ASN A 842 1.44 73.52 27.05
CA ASN A 842 2.85 73.27 27.33
C ASN A 842 3.52 72.36 26.30
N ILE A 843 2.77 71.78 25.34
CA ILE A 843 3.35 71.01 24.24
C ILE A 843 4.16 71.96 23.35
N GLN A 844 5.43 71.64 23.11
CA GLN A 844 6.31 72.52 22.33
C GLN A 844 6.02 72.44 20.83
N GLN A 845 6.30 73.52 20.10
CA GLN A 845 6.16 73.58 18.64
C GLN A 845 6.99 72.49 17.93
N ASP A 846 8.23 72.30 18.37
CA ASP A 846 9.17 71.28 17.89
C ASP A 846 8.59 69.85 17.94
N PHE A 847 7.72 69.54 18.93
CA PHE A 847 7.06 68.24 19.00
C PHE A 847 6.14 68.01 17.79
N PHE A 848 5.35 69.01 17.42
CA PHE A 848 4.48 68.92 16.25
C PHE A 848 5.29 68.86 14.97
N GLU A 849 6.39 69.62 14.86
CA GLU A 849 7.30 69.53 13.70
C GLU A 849 7.81 68.09 13.51
N ILE A 850 8.26 67.45 14.59
CA ILE A 850 8.70 66.04 14.56
C ILE A 850 7.56 65.08 14.20
N LEU A 851 6.33 65.36 14.66
CA LEU A 851 5.15 64.54 14.38
C LEU A 851 4.75 64.60 12.89
N PHE A 852 4.95 65.75 12.24
CA PHE A 852 4.66 65.96 10.82
C PHE A 852 5.81 65.52 9.87
N GLN A 853 7.07 65.57 10.31
CA GLN A 853 8.26 65.24 9.48
C GLN A 853 8.47 63.74 9.24
N ASN A 854 7.93 62.85 10.07
CA ASN A 854 8.15 61.40 9.94
C ASN A 854 7.22 60.78 8.89
N ASP A 855 7.81 60.13 7.88
CA ASP A 855 7.07 59.55 6.75
C ASP A 855 6.28 58.25 7.07
N GLN A 856 6.31 57.77 8.31
CA GLN A 856 5.59 56.57 8.73
C GLN A 856 4.06 56.76 8.69
N LEU A 857 3.35 55.78 8.13
CA LEU A 857 1.91 55.82 7.85
C LEU A 857 1.06 56.08 9.12
N ASP A 858 1.48 55.57 10.29
CA ASP A 858 0.74 55.70 11.56
C ASP A 858 0.78 57.12 12.15
N GLN A 859 1.87 57.86 11.97
CA GLN A 859 2.00 59.22 12.51
C GLN A 859 1.23 60.24 11.67
N LYS A 860 1.17 60.03 10.34
CA LYS A 860 0.32 60.82 9.43
C LYS A 860 -1.17 60.69 9.77
N ASN A 861 -1.62 59.48 10.11
CA ASN A 861 -2.99 59.22 10.58
C ASN A 861 -3.26 59.93 11.92
N THR A 862 -2.26 59.96 12.80
CA THR A 862 -2.35 60.63 14.11
C THR A 862 -2.52 62.14 13.98
N CYS A 863 -1.78 62.82 13.08
CA CYS A 863 -1.97 64.25 12.83
C CYS A 863 -3.37 64.59 12.30
N GLN A 864 -3.89 63.76 11.39
CA GLN A 864 -5.24 63.93 10.86
C GLN A 864 -6.30 63.75 11.95
N LYS A 865 -6.22 62.66 12.72
CA LYS A 865 -7.11 62.39 13.86
C LYS A 865 -7.05 63.50 14.91
N LEU A 866 -5.85 64.02 15.21
CA LEU A 866 -5.70 65.14 16.13
C LEU A 866 -6.39 66.40 15.60
N GLY A 867 -6.22 66.74 14.33
CA GLY A 867 -6.88 67.91 13.74
C GLY A 867 -8.41 67.77 13.73
N GLU A 868 -8.94 66.61 13.32
CA GLU A 868 -10.38 66.31 13.37
C GLU A 868 -10.93 66.40 14.80
N PHE A 869 -10.17 65.89 15.78
CA PHE A 869 -10.51 65.98 17.20
C PHE A 869 -10.54 67.43 17.70
N LEU A 870 -9.53 68.24 17.38
CA LEU A 870 -9.46 69.66 17.76
C LEU A 870 -10.65 70.45 17.19
N ILE A 871 -11.06 70.18 15.95
CA ILE A 871 -12.26 70.72 15.33
C ILE A 871 -13.51 70.29 16.12
N SER A 872 -13.67 69.00 16.42
CA SER A 872 -14.86 68.48 17.10
C SER A 872 -15.05 69.07 18.51
N GLU A 873 -13.96 69.21 19.26
CA GLU A 873 -13.96 69.71 20.64
C GLU A 873 -13.84 71.24 20.74
N LYS A 874 -13.72 71.95 19.59
CA LYS A 874 -13.53 73.41 19.50
C LYS A 874 -12.30 73.91 20.28
N ILE A 875 -11.20 73.15 20.23
CA ILE A 875 -9.95 73.48 20.93
C ILE A 875 -9.00 74.21 19.97
N VAL A 876 -8.49 75.36 20.38
CA VAL A 876 -7.45 76.09 19.64
C VAL A 876 -6.09 75.70 20.18
N LEU A 877 -5.24 75.09 19.34
CA LEU A 877 -3.86 74.77 19.65
C LEU A 877 -2.91 75.49 18.67
N PRO A 878 -2.47 76.73 19.00
CA PRO A 878 -1.77 77.59 18.06
C PRO A 878 -0.51 76.96 17.44
N GLN A 879 0.30 76.27 18.26
CA GLN A 879 1.53 75.62 17.81
C GLN A 879 1.27 74.50 16.77
N PHE A 880 0.18 73.73 16.92
CA PHE A 880 -0.21 72.70 15.95
C PHE A 880 -0.71 73.34 14.64
N ILE A 881 -1.53 74.40 14.73
CA ILE A 881 -2.07 75.11 13.57
C ILE A 881 -0.93 75.77 12.77
N GLU A 882 0.03 76.38 13.45
CA GLU A 882 1.21 76.99 12.85
C GLU A 882 2.03 75.96 12.07
N VAL A 883 2.41 74.83 12.69
CA VAL A 883 3.18 73.77 12.04
C VAL A 883 2.40 73.14 10.88
N LEU A 884 1.09 72.87 11.05
CA LEU A 884 0.23 72.34 10.00
C LEU A 884 0.25 73.25 8.76
N ASN A 885 0.14 74.57 8.94
CA ASN A 885 0.14 75.53 7.85
C ASN A 885 1.43 75.54 7.04
N HIS A 886 2.58 75.33 7.69
CA HIS A 886 3.89 75.17 7.05
C HIS A 886 4.08 73.85 6.29
N GLN A 887 3.18 72.85 6.42
CA GLN A 887 3.28 71.59 5.67
C GLN A 887 2.77 71.71 4.23
N GLU A 888 3.60 71.41 3.23
CA GLU A 888 3.21 71.51 1.80
C GLU A 888 2.41 70.30 1.27
N SER A 889 2.13 69.30 2.11
CA SER A 889 1.47 68.06 1.67
C SER A 889 0.00 68.27 1.27
N SER A 890 -0.36 67.85 0.06
CA SER A 890 -1.74 67.87 -0.47
C SER A 890 -2.75 67.06 0.36
N LYS A 891 -2.28 66.11 1.17
CA LYS A 891 -3.14 65.26 2.04
C LYS A 891 -3.77 66.02 3.21
N PHE A 892 -3.13 67.08 3.71
CA PHE A 892 -3.67 67.87 4.81
C PHE A 892 -4.51 69.07 4.34
N PHE A 893 -4.72 69.21 3.02
CA PHE A 893 -5.45 70.33 2.43
C PHE A 893 -6.88 70.47 2.96
N GLU A 894 -7.64 69.37 3.01
CA GLU A 894 -9.01 69.38 3.54
C GLU A 894 -9.03 69.65 5.06
N LEU A 895 -8.04 69.14 5.80
CA LEU A 895 -7.91 69.42 7.23
C LEU A 895 -7.60 70.89 7.51
N LYS A 896 -6.67 71.49 6.75
CA LYS A 896 -6.36 72.93 6.80
C LYS A 896 -7.60 73.77 6.53
N LYS A 897 -8.34 73.42 5.47
CA LYS A 897 -9.58 74.11 5.10
C LYS A 897 -10.64 74.01 6.20
N ALA A 898 -10.78 72.84 6.83
CA ALA A 898 -11.73 72.64 7.92
C ALA A 898 -11.35 73.41 9.20
N ILE A 899 -10.06 73.41 9.57
CA ILE A 899 -9.54 74.19 10.71
C ILE A 899 -9.72 75.70 10.46
N ASN A 900 -9.31 76.20 9.29
CA ASN A 900 -9.44 77.62 8.94
C ASN A 900 -10.90 78.08 8.88
N LYS A 901 -11.82 77.22 8.42
CA LYS A 901 -13.27 77.50 8.43
C LYS A 901 -13.82 77.64 9.85
N GLN A 902 -13.34 76.83 10.79
CA GLN A 902 -13.88 76.79 12.15
C GLN A 902 -13.24 77.83 13.09
N PHE A 903 -11.95 78.14 12.90
CA PHE A 903 -11.20 79.01 13.81
C PHE A 903 -10.79 80.36 13.18
N GLY A 904 -10.99 80.57 11.88
CA GLY A 904 -10.62 81.81 11.17
C GLY A 904 -9.27 81.72 10.44
N ASP A 905 -8.90 82.76 9.68
CA ASP A 905 -7.62 82.83 8.96
C ASP A 905 -6.45 82.79 9.98
N PRO A 906 -5.39 81.97 9.79
CA PRO A 906 -4.37 81.75 10.81
C PRO A 906 -3.66 83.02 11.27
N CYS A 907 -3.54 84.02 10.39
CA CYS A 907 -2.98 85.33 10.71
C CYS A 907 -3.80 86.06 11.80
N ASP A 908 -5.13 85.93 11.80
CA ASP A 908 -6.00 86.57 12.80
C ASP A 908 -6.02 85.80 14.13
N VAL A 909 -5.87 84.46 14.09
CA VAL A 909 -5.82 83.62 15.30
C VAL A 909 -4.49 83.80 16.04
N LEU A 910 -3.36 83.85 15.31
CA LEU A 910 -2.03 84.13 15.88
C LEU A 910 -1.95 85.56 16.42
N TYR A 911 -2.48 86.56 15.69
CA TYR A 911 -2.49 87.97 16.10
C TYR A 911 -3.28 88.19 17.40
N ASN A 912 -4.46 87.58 17.55
CA ASN A 912 -5.25 87.64 18.78
C ASN A 912 -4.62 86.89 19.96
N PHE A 913 -3.84 85.83 19.72
CA PHE A 913 -3.15 85.10 20.78
C PHE A 913 -1.91 85.83 21.30
N THR A 914 -1.16 86.52 20.43
CA THR A 914 -0.02 87.36 20.83
C THR A 914 -0.42 88.61 21.62
N LEU A 915 -1.64 89.14 21.40
CA LEU A 915 -2.17 90.28 22.16
C LEU A 915 -2.57 89.92 23.61
N ASN A 916 -2.97 88.68 23.87
CA ASN A 916 -3.31 88.19 25.22
C ASN A 916 -2.09 87.72 26.05
N ARG A 917 -0.89 87.71 25.47
CA ARG A 917 0.37 87.33 26.15
C ARG A 917 1.23 88.53 26.58
N ARG A 918 0.78 89.77 26.30
CA ARG A 918 1.42 91.02 26.76
C ARG A 918 0.74 91.57 28.00
#